data_AF-A0A3N1QCF4-F1
#
_entry.id   AF-A0A3N1QCF4-F1
#
_cell.length_a   1.000
_cell.length_b   1.000
_cell.length_c   1.000
_cell.angle_alpha   90.00
_cell.angle_beta   90.00
_cell.angle_gamma   90.00
#
_symmetry.space_group_name_H-M   'P 1'
#
loop_
_entity.id
_entity.type
_entity.pdbx_description
1 polymer ?
#
loop_
_entity_poly.entity_id
_entity_poly.type
_entity_poly.pdbx_seq_one_letter_code
_entity_poly.pdbx_strand_id
1 'polypeptide(L)'
;MVGLLGLAALAGLVGALVLGQFPAIAEPAAGPNPGGSAAPTLSPVTPTITVADAPSSTTRATGTATPGASLRILDPTHPASSLCTTTAASDGSWYCSVTVSSGADQRLTLRDLTNTQFADVISEPFSILAAPAVSTSAGVSVGARLQGTAFAGATVTLTLVEGGYSTEVKTTVASDGSWSSVLPASTVPTGTYSVTGVQSSTAVPKVPVSSASSPLSVSIDREAPPAPRLLHPAAGSTVSTQPLTFDGNGQNGATVTTYVDSNPVCTAVVKNGYWSCTSAGLLLPSGTRSVQAAQRDAAGNYGAPSAAVKVDFAEATPSSTPSAPSTNTPGQAPGSGQTPSDPGSSSTAAPSVPGGGGSTGGGPGSAGGPGSGGAVPGDGGAGTHGSAAAPGSALSEASSWTASTGFGRSLPTLSESVGGSAWAWALLLGLVFVALVLAPMRLAASALGGRLAMRARHLTGRNRSRRDDSAQPALSPAAAVATALAAGALLVALAAGVDDQVRYVRLAVAIVIGLGLINGLGIVLPTWIAGRRLGLRLRLTLSPRLLLAAALACLATRILDLDPPMVLGVLLAAGLVDTAGRDLDEIGDVRRGGIVATAQLGSLALVSLVAWVAHGLVPAGNAVFAVEITRETLATVCLAGLGSLIVLLVPVGRLPGRALYSWSKPTLVGLAIVGVAAAAVVYAGGPAEAFPIGPLVVAAIAFAVVALGAWAWVRFVEPATDDYV
;
A
#
# COMPACT_ATOMS: atom_id res chain seq x y z
N MET A 1 -8.39 23.82 -38.06
CA MET A 1 -8.19 22.47 -38.63
C MET A 1 -7.43 21.53 -37.70
N VAL A 2 -6.19 21.81 -37.24
CA VAL A 2 -5.42 20.87 -36.38
C VAL A 2 -6.15 20.46 -35.07
N GLY A 3 -7.01 21.33 -34.50
CA GLY A 3 -7.79 21.01 -33.29
C GLY A 3 -8.97 20.02 -33.49
N LEU A 4 -9.52 19.87 -34.70
CA LEU A 4 -10.57 18.87 -34.94
C LEU A 4 -10.00 17.46 -35.03
N LEU A 5 -8.76 17.32 -35.54
CA LEU A 5 -8.06 16.04 -35.64
C LEU A 5 -7.74 15.43 -34.27
N GLY A 6 -7.54 16.26 -33.23
CA GLY A 6 -7.37 15.78 -31.85
C GLY A 6 -8.65 15.22 -31.23
N LEU A 7 -9.80 15.86 -31.46
CA LEU A 7 -11.11 15.34 -31.04
C LEU A 7 -11.50 14.09 -31.83
N ALA A 8 -11.23 14.08 -33.15
CA ALA A 8 -11.45 12.93 -34.00
C ALA A 8 -10.54 11.74 -33.66
N ALA A 9 -9.33 11.97 -33.12
CA ALA A 9 -8.48 10.90 -32.61
C ALA A 9 -9.02 10.31 -31.29
N LEU A 10 -9.54 11.15 -30.37
CA LEU A 10 -10.11 10.66 -29.11
C LEU A 10 -11.44 9.91 -29.31
N ALA A 11 -12.30 10.41 -30.19
CA ALA A 11 -13.53 9.71 -30.60
C ALA A 11 -13.23 8.51 -31.51
N GLY A 12 -12.21 8.61 -32.36
CA GLY A 12 -11.81 7.58 -33.32
C GLY A 12 -11.14 6.37 -32.67
N LEU A 13 -10.38 6.53 -31.59
CA LEU A 13 -9.78 5.39 -30.88
C LEU A 13 -10.83 4.56 -30.12
N VAL A 14 -11.94 5.20 -29.69
CA VAL A 14 -13.08 4.52 -29.07
C VAL A 14 -14.02 3.93 -30.13
N GLY A 15 -14.24 4.63 -31.25
CA GLY A 15 -15.07 4.15 -32.36
C GLY A 15 -14.43 3.03 -33.20
N ALA A 16 -13.12 3.04 -33.40
CA ALA A 16 -12.40 2.04 -34.19
C ALA A 16 -12.29 0.67 -33.50
N LEU A 17 -12.54 0.58 -32.19
CA LEU A 17 -12.67 -0.70 -31.47
C LEU A 17 -14.09 -1.31 -31.55
N VAL A 18 -15.06 -0.58 -32.13
CA VAL A 18 -16.48 -0.96 -32.18
C VAL A 18 -16.95 -1.35 -33.59
N LEU A 19 -16.15 -1.10 -34.63
CA LEU A 19 -16.46 -1.45 -36.03
C LEU A 19 -15.39 -2.31 -36.70
N GLY A 20 -14.85 -3.28 -35.96
CA GLY A 20 -14.14 -4.42 -36.53
C GLY A 20 -15.11 -5.55 -36.85
N GLN A 21 -15.62 -5.62 -38.09
CA GLN A 21 -16.26 -6.84 -38.57
C GLN A 21 -15.19 -7.93 -38.71
N PHE A 22 -15.09 -8.80 -37.71
CA PHE A 22 -14.40 -10.08 -37.89
C PHE A 22 -15.14 -10.88 -38.96
N PRO A 23 -14.44 -11.54 -39.90
CA PRO A 23 -15.10 -12.44 -40.83
C PRO A 23 -15.77 -13.55 -40.02
N ALA A 24 -17.05 -13.80 -40.30
CA ALA A 24 -17.76 -14.91 -39.69
C ALA A 24 -17.01 -16.21 -40.01
N ILE A 25 -16.58 -16.93 -38.97
CA ILE A 25 -16.25 -18.34 -39.13
C ILE A 25 -17.55 -19.02 -39.54
N ALA A 26 -17.59 -19.54 -40.76
CA ALA A 26 -18.79 -20.16 -41.29
C ALA A 26 -19.17 -21.36 -40.41
N GLU A 27 -20.30 -21.23 -39.72
CA GLU A 27 -20.98 -22.34 -39.07
C GLU A 27 -21.29 -23.39 -40.15
N PRO A 28 -20.96 -24.68 -39.95
CA PRO A 28 -21.25 -25.70 -40.95
C PRO A 28 -22.75 -25.75 -41.20
N ALA A 29 -23.14 -25.70 -42.47
CA ALA A 29 -24.52 -25.50 -42.88
C ALA A 29 -25.49 -26.46 -42.18
N ALA A 30 -26.56 -25.89 -41.60
CA ALA A 30 -27.59 -26.66 -40.93
C ALA A 30 -28.22 -27.69 -41.90
N GLY A 31 -27.95 -28.97 -41.65
CA GLY A 31 -28.80 -30.05 -42.14
C GLY A 31 -30.22 -29.90 -41.58
N PRO A 32 -31.24 -30.46 -42.23
CA PRO A 32 -32.63 -30.34 -41.77
C PRO A 32 -32.77 -30.96 -40.38
N ASN A 33 -33.00 -30.11 -39.38
CA ASN A 33 -32.97 -30.50 -37.97
C ASN A 33 -34.26 -31.26 -37.58
N PRO A 34 -34.19 -32.55 -37.17
CA PRO A 34 -35.35 -33.26 -36.67
C PRO A 34 -35.61 -32.90 -35.21
N GLY A 35 -36.65 -32.09 -34.95
CA GLY A 35 -37.33 -32.03 -33.66
C GLY A 35 -36.46 -31.74 -32.43
N GLY A 36 -35.75 -30.61 -32.39
CA GLY A 36 -35.11 -30.12 -31.17
C GLY A 36 -36.15 -29.71 -30.12
N SER A 37 -36.40 -30.57 -29.12
CA SER A 37 -37.29 -30.25 -28.00
C SER A 37 -36.80 -29.00 -27.25
N ALA A 38 -37.72 -28.10 -26.91
CA ALA A 38 -37.40 -26.98 -26.04
C ALA A 38 -36.89 -27.51 -24.68
N ALA A 39 -35.80 -26.92 -24.17
CA ALA A 39 -35.35 -27.19 -22.81
C ALA A 39 -36.46 -26.77 -21.84
N PRO A 40 -36.81 -27.59 -20.83
CA PRO A 40 -37.85 -27.23 -19.88
C PRO A 40 -37.43 -25.97 -19.12
N THR A 41 -38.27 -24.95 -19.15
CA THR A 41 -38.16 -23.80 -18.25
C THR A 41 -38.39 -24.29 -16.82
N LEU A 42 -37.30 -24.60 -16.11
CA LEU A 42 -37.35 -25.00 -14.71
C LEU A 42 -38.05 -23.90 -13.90
N SER A 43 -39.03 -24.28 -13.08
CA SER A 43 -39.72 -23.33 -12.23
C SER A 43 -38.73 -22.73 -11.22
N PRO A 44 -38.73 -21.40 -11.00
CA PRO A 44 -37.77 -20.77 -10.11
C PRO A 44 -37.98 -21.22 -8.67
N VAL A 45 -36.89 -21.60 -8.01
CA VAL A 45 -36.85 -22.09 -6.62
C VAL A 45 -36.38 -20.95 -5.73
N THR A 46 -37.16 -20.64 -4.68
CA THR A 46 -36.79 -19.63 -3.69
C THR A 46 -35.44 -19.98 -3.06
N PRO A 47 -34.46 -19.06 -3.06
CA PRO A 47 -33.14 -19.33 -2.52
C PRO A 47 -33.18 -19.50 -0.99
N THR A 48 -32.24 -20.28 -0.45
CA THR A 48 -32.03 -20.47 0.99
C THR A 48 -30.55 -20.28 1.32
N ILE A 49 -30.23 -19.84 2.53
CA ILE A 49 -28.84 -19.73 3.04
C ILE A 49 -28.74 -20.27 4.48
N THR A 50 -27.72 -21.09 4.70
CA THR A 50 -27.33 -21.64 5.99
C THR A 50 -25.83 -21.44 6.17
N VAL A 51 -25.40 -21.11 7.39
CA VAL A 51 -23.99 -20.92 7.77
C VAL A 51 -23.82 -21.58 9.13
N ALA A 52 -22.76 -22.37 9.29
CA ALA A 52 -22.46 -23.04 10.56
C ALA A 52 -21.59 -22.15 11.46
N ASP A 53 -21.79 -22.29 12.78
CA ASP A 53 -20.84 -21.79 13.79
C ASP A 53 -19.44 -22.36 13.49
N ALA A 54 -18.39 -21.52 13.54
CA ALA A 54 -17.04 -21.96 13.18
C ALA A 54 -15.93 -21.39 14.10
N PRO A 55 -14.92 -22.21 14.45
CA PRO A 55 -13.74 -21.79 15.21
C PRO A 55 -12.66 -21.15 14.31
N SER A 56 -13.03 -20.62 13.15
CA SER A 56 -12.13 -20.05 12.13
C SER A 56 -12.81 -18.87 11.44
N SER A 57 -12.03 -17.86 11.05
CA SER A 57 -12.54 -16.70 10.31
C SER A 57 -13.20 -17.08 8.98
N THR A 58 -12.74 -18.16 8.34
CA THR A 58 -13.40 -18.73 7.16
C THR A 58 -14.36 -19.84 7.58
N THR A 59 -15.59 -19.78 7.06
CA THR A 59 -16.64 -20.81 7.18
C THR A 59 -17.28 -21.07 5.81
N ARG A 60 -18.16 -22.06 5.71
CA ARG A 60 -18.89 -22.41 4.48
C ARG A 60 -20.35 -21.97 4.60
N ALA A 61 -20.79 -21.13 3.68
CA ALA A 61 -22.20 -20.88 3.44
C ALA A 61 -22.74 -21.91 2.43
N THR A 62 -23.93 -22.43 2.67
CA THR A 62 -24.60 -23.45 1.84
C THR A 62 -26.08 -23.16 1.70
N GLY A 63 -26.70 -23.68 0.64
CA GLY A 63 -28.15 -23.65 0.51
C GLY A 63 -28.65 -24.21 -0.81
N THR A 64 -29.87 -23.83 -1.15
CA THR A 64 -30.53 -24.13 -2.43
C THR A 64 -30.90 -22.85 -3.17
N ALA A 65 -31.08 -22.93 -4.48
CA ALA A 65 -31.68 -21.90 -5.35
C ALA A 65 -32.13 -22.55 -6.67
N THR A 66 -32.67 -21.75 -7.60
CA THR A 66 -32.95 -22.20 -8.97
C THR A 66 -31.66 -22.72 -9.63
N PRO A 67 -31.63 -23.93 -10.23
CA PRO A 67 -30.44 -24.45 -10.92
C PRO A 67 -29.89 -23.46 -11.96
N GLY A 68 -28.58 -23.20 -11.91
CA GLY A 68 -27.92 -22.22 -12.77
C GLY A 68 -28.06 -20.75 -12.36
N ALA A 69 -28.76 -20.43 -11.26
CA ALA A 69 -28.85 -19.06 -10.75
C ALA A 69 -27.51 -18.56 -10.19
N SER A 70 -27.16 -17.32 -10.51
CA SER A 70 -26.01 -16.61 -9.95
C SER A 70 -26.38 -15.96 -8.61
N LEU A 71 -25.63 -16.29 -7.57
CA LEU A 71 -25.89 -15.90 -6.20
C LEU A 71 -24.74 -15.06 -5.64
N ARG A 72 -25.06 -14.06 -4.82
CA ARG A 72 -24.10 -13.17 -4.14
C ARG A 72 -24.38 -13.18 -2.65
N ILE A 73 -23.36 -13.43 -1.83
CA ILE A 73 -23.43 -13.22 -0.38
C ILE A 73 -22.82 -11.84 -0.09
N LEU A 74 -23.62 -10.97 0.50
CA LEU A 74 -23.24 -9.60 0.85
C LEU A 74 -22.38 -9.59 2.12
N ASP A 75 -21.44 -8.67 2.18
CA ASP A 75 -20.65 -8.42 3.39
C ASP A 75 -21.51 -7.68 4.44
N PRO A 76 -21.59 -8.18 5.70
CA PRO A 76 -22.38 -7.53 6.74
C PRO A 76 -21.78 -6.19 7.21
N THR A 77 -20.48 -5.95 7.05
CA THR A 77 -19.87 -4.63 7.31
C THR A 77 -19.99 -3.70 6.11
N HIS A 78 -20.01 -4.25 4.89
CA HIS A 78 -20.13 -3.50 3.65
C HIS A 78 -21.19 -4.12 2.73
N PRO A 79 -22.50 -3.88 2.94
CA PRO A 79 -23.58 -4.52 2.17
C PRO A 79 -23.51 -4.30 0.64
N ALA A 80 -22.68 -3.34 0.23
CA ALA A 80 -22.24 -3.07 -1.12
C ALA A 80 -21.35 -4.19 -1.72
N SER A 81 -20.34 -4.67 -0.99
CA SER A 81 -19.39 -5.68 -1.45
C SER A 81 -19.97 -7.10 -1.31
N SER A 82 -19.33 -8.05 -1.99
CA SER A 82 -19.63 -9.48 -1.82
C SER A 82 -18.52 -10.15 -1.02
N LEU A 83 -18.88 -10.90 0.03
CA LEU A 83 -17.97 -11.89 0.60
C LEU A 83 -17.60 -12.95 -0.44
N CYS A 84 -18.54 -13.24 -1.35
CA CYS A 84 -18.44 -14.32 -2.31
C CYS A 84 -19.58 -14.28 -3.34
N THR A 85 -19.32 -14.81 -4.54
CA THR A 85 -20.29 -15.12 -5.58
C THR A 85 -20.18 -16.58 -5.97
N THR A 86 -21.31 -17.22 -6.28
CA THR A 86 -21.37 -18.64 -6.67
C THR A 86 -22.55 -18.88 -7.61
N THR A 87 -22.61 -20.05 -8.23
CA THR A 87 -23.72 -20.46 -9.12
C THR A 87 -24.33 -21.73 -8.58
N ALA A 88 -25.66 -21.80 -8.56
CA ALA A 88 -26.36 -23.03 -8.17
C ALA A 88 -26.11 -24.15 -9.19
N ALA A 89 -25.75 -25.33 -8.68
CA ALA A 89 -25.53 -26.52 -9.48
C ALA A 89 -26.82 -27.02 -10.14
N SER A 90 -26.71 -28.04 -11.00
CA SER A 90 -27.86 -28.62 -11.73
C SER A 90 -28.91 -29.26 -10.83
N ASP A 91 -28.55 -29.64 -9.59
CA ASP A 91 -29.46 -30.13 -8.55
C ASP A 91 -30.07 -29.00 -7.68
N GLY A 92 -29.74 -27.73 -7.98
CA GLY A 92 -30.17 -26.55 -7.23
C GLY A 92 -29.37 -26.31 -5.95
N SER A 93 -28.42 -27.16 -5.58
CA SER A 93 -27.53 -26.94 -4.44
C SER A 93 -26.49 -25.89 -4.75
N TRP A 94 -26.04 -25.15 -3.74
CA TRP A 94 -24.91 -24.25 -3.86
C TRP A 94 -24.08 -24.23 -2.57
N TYR A 95 -22.80 -23.88 -2.73
CA TYR A 95 -21.96 -23.54 -1.60
C TYR A 95 -20.99 -22.41 -1.95
N CYS A 96 -20.44 -21.81 -0.92
CA CYS A 96 -19.48 -20.74 -0.99
C CYS A 96 -18.63 -20.73 0.29
N SER A 97 -17.33 -20.40 0.16
CA SER A 97 -16.49 -20.09 1.32
C SER A 97 -16.59 -18.59 1.63
N VAL A 98 -16.92 -18.24 2.86
CA VAL A 98 -17.03 -16.85 3.34
C VAL A 98 -16.05 -16.61 4.48
N THR A 99 -15.39 -15.45 4.47
CA THR A 99 -14.51 -15.03 5.57
C THR A 99 -15.21 -13.91 6.33
N VAL A 100 -15.43 -14.11 7.63
CA VAL A 100 -16.22 -13.23 8.49
C VAL A 100 -15.41 -12.94 9.77
N SER A 101 -15.56 -11.73 10.29
CA SER A 101 -14.95 -11.33 11.57
C SER A 101 -15.48 -12.16 12.74
N SER A 102 -14.72 -12.19 13.84
CA SER A 102 -15.16 -12.88 15.06
C SER A 102 -16.30 -12.13 15.74
N GLY A 103 -17.32 -12.86 16.18
CA GLY A 103 -18.55 -12.31 16.78
C GLY A 103 -19.65 -13.36 16.88
N ALA A 104 -20.61 -13.12 17.77
CA ALA A 104 -21.77 -13.97 17.99
C ALA A 104 -23.00 -13.47 17.22
N ASP A 105 -23.93 -14.41 16.96
CA ASP A 105 -25.26 -14.16 16.36
C ASP A 105 -25.26 -13.29 15.10
N GLN A 106 -24.18 -13.42 14.32
CA GLN A 106 -23.99 -12.79 13.03
C GLN A 106 -24.95 -13.39 12.00
N ARG A 107 -25.29 -12.59 10.97
CA ARG A 107 -26.18 -12.99 9.88
C ARG A 107 -25.58 -12.54 8.55
N LEU A 108 -25.69 -13.39 7.53
CA LEU A 108 -25.30 -13.04 6.16
C LEU A 108 -26.55 -12.88 5.30
N THR A 109 -26.46 -11.99 4.31
CA THR A 109 -27.53 -11.72 3.35
C THR A 109 -27.17 -12.33 2.00
N LEU A 110 -28.03 -13.21 1.48
CA LEU A 110 -27.95 -13.79 0.15
C LEU A 110 -28.86 -13.02 -0.81
N ARG A 111 -28.34 -12.67 -1.99
CA ARG A 111 -29.08 -12.08 -3.10
C ARG A 111 -28.98 -12.97 -4.34
N ASP A 112 -30.10 -13.27 -4.97
CA ASP A 112 -30.16 -13.91 -6.28
C ASP A 112 -30.07 -12.83 -7.38
N LEU A 113 -29.05 -12.93 -8.23
CA LEU A 113 -28.78 -11.99 -9.33
C LEU A 113 -29.50 -12.38 -10.63
N THR A 114 -29.94 -13.64 -10.75
CA THR A 114 -30.65 -14.18 -11.91
C THR A 114 -32.17 -14.01 -11.74
N ASN A 115 -32.69 -14.30 -10.55
CA ASN A 115 -34.12 -14.24 -10.22
C ASN A 115 -34.44 -13.04 -9.33
N THR A 116 -34.24 -11.82 -9.84
CA THR A 116 -34.38 -10.55 -9.11
C THR A 116 -35.79 -10.25 -8.56
N GLN A 117 -36.77 -11.11 -8.85
CA GLN A 117 -38.10 -11.14 -8.24
C GLN A 117 -38.11 -11.68 -6.79
N PHE A 118 -37.07 -12.42 -6.38
CA PHE A 118 -36.91 -12.87 -5.00
C PHE A 118 -36.30 -11.76 -4.14
N ALA A 119 -36.83 -11.58 -2.95
CA ALA A 119 -36.22 -10.73 -1.93
C ALA A 119 -34.93 -11.36 -1.40
N ASP A 120 -34.04 -10.52 -0.87
CA ASP A 120 -32.84 -10.97 -0.18
C ASP A 120 -33.18 -11.91 0.99
N VAL A 121 -32.39 -12.98 1.14
CA VAL A 121 -32.59 -14.00 2.16
C VAL A 121 -31.51 -13.87 3.23
N ILE A 122 -31.92 -13.70 4.48
CA ILE A 122 -31.03 -13.54 5.62
C ILE A 122 -30.83 -14.90 6.28
N SER A 123 -29.58 -15.25 6.61
CA SER A 123 -29.25 -16.50 7.31
C SER A 123 -29.78 -16.54 8.74
N GLU A 124 -29.92 -17.75 9.28
CA GLU A 124 -30.00 -17.94 10.74
C GLU A 124 -28.73 -17.46 11.46
N PRO A 125 -28.79 -17.15 12.77
CA PRO A 125 -27.71 -16.49 13.48
C PRO A 125 -26.61 -17.47 13.86
N PHE A 126 -25.42 -17.25 13.31
CA PHE A 126 -24.22 -18.06 13.51
C PHE A 126 -23.12 -17.26 14.21
N SER A 127 -22.11 -17.94 14.71
CA SER A 127 -21.02 -17.37 15.51
C SER A 127 -19.67 -17.80 14.96
N ILE A 128 -18.72 -16.87 14.99
CA ILE A 128 -17.36 -17.09 14.52
C ILE A 128 -16.40 -16.68 15.63
N LEU A 129 -15.41 -17.53 15.92
CA LEU A 129 -14.28 -17.17 16.76
C LEU A 129 -12.99 -17.64 16.07
N ALA A 130 -12.36 -16.73 15.35
CA ALA A 130 -11.13 -16.99 14.61
C ALA A 130 -9.95 -17.31 15.55
N ALA A 131 -8.89 -17.91 15.04
CA ALA A 131 -7.65 -18.08 15.80
C ALA A 131 -7.04 -16.70 16.18
N PRO A 132 -6.40 -16.57 17.36
CA PRO A 132 -5.64 -15.35 17.69
C PRO A 132 -4.41 -15.24 16.78
N ALA A 133 -4.03 -14.01 16.42
CA ALA A 133 -2.72 -13.75 15.85
C ALA A 133 -1.67 -13.77 16.97
N VAL A 134 -0.55 -14.45 16.75
CA VAL A 134 0.59 -14.56 17.69
C VAL A 134 1.84 -14.04 16.98
N SER A 135 2.55 -13.10 17.59
CA SER A 135 3.79 -12.53 17.07
C SER A 135 4.80 -12.22 18.17
N THR A 136 6.05 -12.00 17.75
CA THR A 136 7.16 -11.52 18.58
C THR A 136 7.92 -10.44 17.81
N SER A 137 8.62 -9.56 18.53
CA SER A 137 9.61 -8.67 17.93
C SER A 137 10.74 -9.49 17.30
N ALA A 138 11.17 -9.13 16.09
CA ALA A 138 12.10 -9.94 15.30
C ALA A 138 13.41 -10.30 16.04
N GLY A 139 13.77 -11.59 16.02
CA GLY A 139 15.00 -12.12 16.60
C GLY A 139 14.78 -12.92 17.88
N VAL A 140 15.81 -12.96 18.72
CA VAL A 140 15.75 -13.57 20.05
C VAL A 140 14.89 -12.68 20.95
N SER A 141 13.89 -13.27 21.62
CA SER A 141 12.79 -12.49 22.20
C SER A 141 13.20 -11.73 23.45
N VAL A 142 13.37 -10.41 23.32
CA VAL A 142 13.75 -9.51 24.41
C VAL A 142 12.76 -9.60 25.58
N GLY A 143 13.25 -10.08 26.73
CA GLY A 143 12.42 -10.28 27.93
C GLY A 143 11.35 -11.38 27.80
N ALA A 144 11.47 -12.29 26.81
CA ALA A 144 10.53 -13.38 26.55
C ALA A 144 9.06 -12.90 26.39
N ARG A 145 8.87 -11.77 25.71
CA ARG A 145 7.55 -11.15 25.51
C ARG A 145 6.92 -11.59 24.19
N LEU A 146 5.68 -12.06 24.26
CA LEU A 146 4.81 -12.30 23.09
C LEU A 146 3.70 -11.25 23.03
N GLN A 147 3.15 -11.06 21.85
CA GLN A 147 2.07 -10.12 21.57
C GLN A 147 1.23 -10.58 20.40
N GLY A 148 0.13 -9.89 20.15
CA GLY A 148 -0.71 -10.17 18.99
C GLY A 148 -2.07 -9.52 19.07
N THR A 149 -3.00 -10.04 18.29
CA THR A 149 -4.40 -9.61 18.26
C THR A 149 -5.35 -10.79 18.42
N ALA A 150 -6.54 -10.52 18.95
CA ALA A 150 -7.59 -11.50 19.21
C ALA A 150 -8.93 -10.76 19.39
N PHE A 151 -10.01 -11.48 19.70
CA PHE A 151 -11.30 -10.87 19.99
C PHE A 151 -11.24 -10.07 21.30
N ALA A 152 -11.77 -8.83 21.29
CA ALA A 152 -11.68 -7.93 22.44
C ALA A 152 -12.31 -8.54 23.70
N GLY A 153 -11.60 -8.49 24.83
CA GLY A 153 -12.04 -9.10 26.09
C GLY A 153 -11.98 -10.64 26.13
N ALA A 154 -11.50 -11.31 25.09
CA ALA A 154 -11.23 -12.75 25.13
C ALA A 154 -10.06 -13.11 26.04
N THR A 155 -9.91 -14.40 26.36
CA THR A 155 -8.69 -14.96 26.94
C THR A 155 -7.93 -15.75 25.87
N VAL A 156 -6.69 -15.37 25.62
CA VAL A 156 -5.76 -16.14 24.77
C VAL A 156 -5.00 -17.12 25.65
N THR A 157 -4.99 -18.39 25.25
CA THR A 157 -4.13 -19.44 25.81
C THR A 157 -3.05 -19.76 24.79
N LEU A 158 -1.80 -19.53 25.16
CA LEU A 158 -0.61 -19.86 24.37
C LEU A 158 -0.06 -21.20 24.85
N THR A 159 0.14 -22.14 23.93
CA THR A 159 0.81 -23.41 24.18
C THR A 159 2.22 -23.34 23.58
N LEU A 160 3.24 -23.53 24.41
CA LEU A 160 4.65 -23.50 24.02
C LEU A 160 5.22 -24.91 24.11
N VAL A 161 5.79 -25.41 23.01
CA VAL A 161 6.33 -26.76 22.89
C VAL A 161 7.81 -26.75 22.52
N GLU A 162 8.65 -27.43 23.31
CA GLU A 162 10.08 -27.63 23.06
C GLU A 162 10.46 -29.07 23.39
N GLY A 163 11.06 -29.81 22.45
CA GLY A 163 11.64 -31.14 22.71
C GLY A 163 10.67 -32.21 23.27
N GLY A 164 9.35 -32.00 23.20
CA GLY A 164 8.33 -32.86 23.83
C GLY A 164 7.80 -32.37 25.18
N TYR A 165 8.42 -31.34 25.77
CA TYR A 165 7.84 -30.55 26.87
C TYR A 165 6.80 -29.58 26.31
N SER A 166 5.71 -29.37 27.06
CA SER A 166 4.63 -28.45 26.71
C SER A 166 4.19 -27.66 27.93
N THR A 167 3.99 -26.35 27.78
CA THR A 167 3.50 -25.46 28.85
C THR A 167 2.49 -24.45 28.30
N GLU A 168 1.51 -24.09 29.13
CA GLU A 168 0.49 -23.08 28.79
C GLU A 168 0.73 -21.74 29.50
N VAL A 169 0.48 -20.64 28.79
CA VAL A 169 0.47 -19.28 29.35
C VAL A 169 -0.82 -18.58 28.89
N LYS A 170 -1.58 -18.04 29.84
CA LYS A 170 -2.86 -17.34 29.57
C LYS A 170 -2.71 -15.85 29.71
N THR A 171 -3.35 -15.09 28.83
CA THR A 171 -3.42 -13.62 28.89
C THR A 171 -4.78 -13.11 28.41
N THR A 172 -5.18 -11.95 28.89
CA THR A 172 -6.45 -11.29 28.54
C THR A 172 -6.25 -10.29 27.41
N VAL A 173 -7.20 -10.22 26.49
CA VAL A 173 -7.19 -9.29 25.35
C VAL A 173 -7.81 -7.96 25.76
N ALA A 174 -7.14 -6.86 25.43
CA ALA A 174 -7.62 -5.51 25.69
C ALA A 174 -8.85 -5.15 24.82
N SER A 175 -9.50 -4.04 25.14
CA SER A 175 -10.71 -3.59 24.42
C SER A 175 -10.46 -3.18 22.96
N ASP A 176 -9.20 -2.92 22.59
CA ASP A 176 -8.77 -2.63 21.21
C ASP A 176 -8.41 -3.91 20.41
N GLY A 177 -8.60 -5.10 21.00
CA GLY A 177 -8.24 -6.38 20.39
C GLY A 177 -6.75 -6.73 20.48
N SER A 178 -5.90 -5.85 21.05
CA SER A 178 -4.48 -6.16 21.28
C SER A 178 -4.28 -7.01 22.54
N TRP A 179 -3.23 -7.81 22.55
CA TRP A 179 -2.80 -8.52 23.76
C TRP A 179 -1.27 -8.61 23.83
N SER A 180 -0.77 -8.78 25.05
CA SER A 180 0.64 -9.11 25.29
C SER A 180 0.79 -10.00 26.50
N SER A 181 1.85 -10.82 26.50
CA SER A 181 2.19 -11.73 27.59
C SER A 181 3.71 -11.76 27.77
N VAL A 182 4.17 -11.75 29.01
CA VAL A 182 5.57 -12.00 29.36
C VAL A 182 5.67 -13.43 29.86
N LEU A 183 6.46 -14.26 29.18
CA LEU A 183 6.57 -15.68 29.49
C LEU A 183 7.33 -15.88 30.81
N PRO A 184 6.77 -16.58 31.82
CA PRO A 184 7.42 -16.75 33.11
C PRO A 184 8.73 -17.56 33.00
N ALA A 185 9.79 -17.09 33.65
CA ALA A 185 11.09 -17.78 33.65
C ALA A 185 11.06 -19.17 34.33
N SER A 186 10.12 -19.38 35.25
CA SER A 186 9.93 -20.64 35.99
C SER A 186 9.28 -21.76 35.17
N THR A 187 8.60 -21.42 34.07
CA THR A 187 7.92 -22.39 33.19
C THR A 187 8.43 -22.38 31.76
N VAL A 188 9.09 -21.31 31.33
CA VAL A 188 9.66 -21.16 29.99
C VAL A 188 11.13 -20.71 30.09
N PRO A 189 12.10 -21.62 30.24
CA PRO A 189 13.53 -21.30 30.33
C PRO A 189 14.12 -20.78 28.99
N THR A 190 15.44 -20.63 28.92
CA THR A 190 16.17 -20.45 27.64
C THR A 190 15.93 -21.67 26.75
N GLY A 191 15.54 -21.47 25.49
CA GLY A 191 15.12 -22.54 24.60
C GLY A 191 14.57 -22.07 23.25
N THR A 192 14.18 -23.02 22.39
CA THR A 192 13.49 -22.76 21.13
C THR A 192 12.12 -23.43 21.14
N TYR A 193 11.07 -22.61 21.20
CA TYR A 193 9.69 -23.04 21.36
C TYR A 193 8.90 -22.91 20.07
N SER A 194 8.10 -23.92 19.75
CA SER A 194 6.97 -23.79 18.84
C SER A 194 5.76 -23.31 19.63
N VAL A 195 5.24 -22.13 19.30
CA VAL A 195 4.14 -21.48 20.02
C VAL A 195 2.88 -21.47 19.17
N THR A 196 1.78 -21.99 19.70
CA THR A 196 0.43 -21.83 19.13
C THR A 196 -0.46 -21.08 20.12
N GLY A 197 -1.47 -20.39 19.61
CA GLY A 197 -2.49 -19.72 20.44
C GLY A 197 -3.90 -20.16 20.09
N VAL A 198 -4.73 -20.36 21.11
CA VAL A 198 -6.21 -20.44 20.98
C VAL A 198 -6.83 -19.31 21.79
N GLN A 199 -8.04 -18.90 21.46
CA GLN A 199 -8.80 -17.94 22.26
C GLN A 199 -10.18 -18.48 22.65
N SER A 200 -10.70 -17.99 23.78
CA SER A 200 -12.05 -18.24 24.27
C SER A 200 -12.69 -16.93 24.74
N SER A 201 -13.98 -16.75 24.51
CA SER A 201 -14.72 -15.54 24.88
C SER A 201 -16.13 -15.88 25.35
N THR A 202 -16.53 -15.35 26.50
CA THR A 202 -17.92 -15.46 27.00
C THR A 202 -18.92 -14.71 26.13
N ALA A 203 -18.46 -13.77 25.30
CA ALA A 203 -19.29 -13.06 24.32
C ALA A 203 -19.56 -13.88 23.04
N VAL A 204 -18.91 -15.04 22.85
CA VAL A 204 -19.13 -15.94 21.70
C VAL A 204 -19.43 -17.38 22.18
N PRO A 205 -20.51 -17.59 22.97
CA PRO A 205 -20.72 -18.84 23.70
C PRO A 205 -20.97 -20.07 22.82
N LYS A 206 -21.45 -19.90 21.58
CA LYS A 206 -21.64 -20.98 20.60
C LYS A 206 -20.30 -21.56 20.08
N VAL A 207 -19.21 -20.79 20.13
CA VAL A 207 -17.86 -21.22 19.73
C VAL A 207 -16.93 -21.07 20.93
N PRO A 208 -16.91 -22.04 21.86
CA PRO A 208 -16.26 -21.86 23.16
C PRO A 208 -14.73 -21.71 23.09
N VAL A 209 -14.09 -22.26 22.05
CA VAL A 209 -12.65 -22.13 21.78
C VAL A 209 -12.43 -22.00 20.27
N SER A 210 -11.51 -21.13 19.86
CA SER A 210 -11.07 -21.00 18.47
C SER A 210 -10.22 -22.17 17.99
N SER A 211 -9.95 -22.22 16.69
CA SER A 211 -8.84 -23.00 16.13
C SER A 211 -7.52 -22.47 16.68
N ALA A 212 -6.49 -23.31 16.65
CA ALA A 212 -5.13 -22.87 16.95
C ALA A 212 -4.60 -21.94 15.86
N SER A 213 -3.78 -20.96 16.25
CA SER A 213 -2.98 -20.16 15.34
C SER A 213 -1.98 -21.03 14.58
N SER A 214 -1.45 -20.51 13.47
CA SER A 214 -0.22 -21.05 12.89
C SER A 214 0.89 -21.09 13.95
N PRO A 215 1.75 -22.12 13.96
CA PRO A 215 2.86 -22.22 14.91
C PRO A 215 3.92 -21.16 14.62
N LEU A 216 4.30 -20.42 15.67
CA LEU A 216 5.38 -19.44 15.67
C LEU A 216 6.62 -20.03 16.34
N SER A 217 7.74 -20.10 15.62
CA SER A 217 9.03 -20.49 16.22
C SER A 217 9.64 -19.30 16.95
N VAL A 218 9.97 -19.47 18.23
CA VAL A 218 10.48 -18.43 19.11
C VAL A 218 11.74 -18.91 19.82
N SER A 219 12.86 -18.21 19.62
CA SER A 219 14.06 -18.38 20.45
C SER A 219 13.99 -17.43 21.65
N ILE A 220 14.10 -18.02 22.84
CA ILE A 220 14.12 -17.33 24.13
C ILE A 220 15.51 -17.49 24.71
N ASP A 221 16.16 -16.37 25.00
CA ASP A 221 17.46 -16.33 25.65
C ASP A 221 17.36 -15.48 26.92
N ARG A 222 17.62 -16.13 28.05
CA ARG A 222 17.69 -15.51 29.38
C ARG A 222 19.11 -15.58 29.96
N GLU A 223 20.09 -16.04 29.19
CA GLU A 223 21.47 -16.18 29.64
C GLU A 223 22.15 -14.80 29.58
N ALA A 224 22.64 -14.33 30.72
CA ALA A 224 23.36 -13.07 30.77
C ALA A 224 24.75 -13.21 30.12
N PRO A 225 25.20 -12.25 29.30
CA PRO A 225 26.53 -12.30 28.71
C PRO A 225 27.59 -12.26 29.83
N PRO A 226 28.78 -12.88 29.64
CA PRO A 226 29.86 -12.81 30.62
C PRO A 226 30.35 -11.37 30.81
N ALA A 227 31.08 -11.09 31.89
CA ALA A 227 31.62 -9.74 32.09
C ALA A 227 32.60 -9.36 30.95
N PRO A 228 32.49 -8.16 30.35
CA PRO A 228 33.45 -7.70 29.36
C PRO A 228 34.81 -7.43 30.04
N ARG A 229 35.89 -7.47 29.27
CA ARG A 229 37.21 -7.02 29.73
C ARG A 229 37.45 -5.61 29.20
N LEU A 230 37.76 -4.68 30.09
CA LEU A 230 38.33 -3.38 29.76
C LEU A 230 39.85 -3.55 29.66
N LEU A 231 40.44 -3.25 28.51
CA LEU A 231 41.90 -3.31 28.30
C LEU A 231 42.51 -1.91 28.45
N HIS A 232 41.92 -0.90 27.80
CA HIS A 232 42.33 0.49 27.93
C HIS A 232 41.19 1.40 28.38
N PRO A 233 41.48 2.42 29.22
CA PRO A 233 42.78 2.71 29.86
C PRO A 233 43.18 1.65 30.89
N ALA A 234 44.48 1.40 31.02
CA ALA A 234 45.01 0.43 31.97
C ALA A 234 44.83 0.90 33.43
N ALA A 235 44.74 -0.03 34.37
CA ALA A 235 44.62 0.31 35.79
C ALA A 235 45.85 1.08 36.31
N GLY A 236 45.62 2.19 37.00
CA GLY A 236 46.66 3.09 37.50
C GLY A 236 47.29 3.99 36.44
N SER A 237 46.75 4.03 35.21
CA SER A 237 47.24 4.94 34.17
C SER A 237 46.76 6.38 34.37
N THR A 238 47.59 7.33 33.96
CA THR A 238 47.25 8.76 33.90
C THR A 238 46.88 9.14 32.47
N VAL A 239 45.71 9.76 32.28
CA VAL A 239 45.19 10.21 30.99
C VAL A 239 45.30 11.73 30.91
N SER A 240 46.20 12.22 30.06
CA SER A 240 46.45 13.66 29.84
C SER A 240 45.75 14.25 28.62
N THR A 241 45.17 13.41 27.75
CA THR A 241 44.51 13.82 26.50
C THR A 241 43.06 13.35 26.48
N GLN A 242 42.17 14.20 25.95
CA GLN A 242 40.75 13.91 25.75
C GLN A 242 40.31 14.38 24.36
N PRO A 243 39.33 13.74 23.69
CA PRO A 243 38.56 12.58 24.18
C PRO A 243 39.37 11.30 24.26
N LEU A 244 39.01 10.43 25.21
CA LEU A 244 39.68 9.14 25.44
C LEU A 244 38.99 8.03 24.65
N THR A 245 39.78 7.14 24.05
CA THR A 245 39.30 5.86 23.53
C THR A 245 39.43 4.79 24.61
N PHE A 246 38.34 4.07 24.82
CA PHE A 246 38.23 2.86 25.63
C PHE A 246 38.17 1.66 24.69
N ASP A 247 38.85 0.58 25.02
CA ASP A 247 38.79 -0.66 24.24
C ASP A 247 38.92 -1.91 25.11
N GLY A 248 38.53 -3.04 24.54
CA GLY A 248 38.58 -4.31 25.25
C GLY A 248 37.95 -5.49 24.54
N ASN A 249 37.64 -6.54 25.31
CA ASN A 249 36.97 -7.76 24.83
C ASN A 249 35.53 -7.87 25.36
N GLY A 250 34.70 -8.59 24.61
CA GLY A 250 33.32 -8.87 24.96
C GLY A 250 32.72 -10.03 24.16
N GLN A 251 31.43 -10.30 24.35
CA GLN A 251 30.71 -11.29 23.56
C GLN A 251 30.36 -10.73 22.18
N ASN A 252 30.69 -11.42 21.10
CA ASN A 252 30.48 -10.94 19.74
C ASN A 252 29.00 -10.61 19.48
N GLY A 253 28.71 -9.43 18.93
CA GLY A 253 27.35 -8.92 18.73
C GLY A 253 26.69 -8.24 19.95
N ALA A 254 27.27 -8.36 21.15
CA ALA A 254 26.82 -7.60 22.31
C ALA A 254 27.15 -6.11 22.17
N THR A 255 26.37 -5.25 22.84
CA THR A 255 26.67 -3.83 23.02
C THR A 255 27.32 -3.60 24.38
N VAL A 256 28.55 -3.08 24.36
CA VAL A 256 29.27 -2.63 25.55
C VAL A 256 28.97 -1.15 25.79
N THR A 257 28.69 -0.80 27.04
CA THR A 257 28.65 0.58 27.53
C THR A 257 29.78 0.78 28.53
N THR A 258 30.61 1.79 28.31
CA THR A 258 31.65 2.21 29.25
C THR A 258 31.10 3.26 30.20
N TYR A 259 31.47 3.16 31.48
CA TYR A 259 31.06 4.06 32.54
C TYR A 259 32.26 4.66 33.26
N VAL A 260 32.15 5.93 33.64
CA VAL A 260 33.10 6.64 34.52
C VAL A 260 32.33 7.18 35.72
N ASP A 261 32.72 6.76 36.93
CA ASP A 261 31.98 7.01 38.18
C ASP A 261 30.47 6.70 38.05
N SER A 262 30.14 5.55 37.43
CA SER A 262 28.78 5.09 37.11
C SER A 262 28.00 5.91 36.07
N ASN A 263 28.60 6.94 35.46
CA ASN A 263 27.99 7.68 34.35
C ASN A 263 28.37 7.05 33.00
N PRO A 264 27.43 6.74 32.09
CA PRO A 264 27.75 6.18 30.77
C PRO A 264 28.47 7.23 29.90
N VAL A 265 29.63 6.88 29.35
CA VAL A 265 30.49 7.81 28.58
C VAL A 265 30.58 7.49 27.09
N CYS A 266 30.49 6.22 26.70
CA CYS A 266 30.40 5.79 25.31
C CYS A 266 29.87 4.35 25.19
N THR A 267 29.44 3.97 23.98
CA THR A 267 28.96 2.62 23.65
C THR A 267 29.62 2.09 22.38
N ALA A 268 29.78 0.77 22.29
CA ALA A 268 30.24 0.09 21.08
C ALA A 268 29.65 -1.32 20.96
N VAL A 269 29.46 -1.78 19.72
CA VAL A 269 29.13 -3.19 19.43
C VAL A 269 30.41 -4.00 19.33
N VAL A 270 30.48 -5.13 20.02
CA VAL A 270 31.60 -6.07 19.95
C VAL A 270 31.62 -6.74 18.58
N LYS A 271 32.77 -6.67 17.89
CA LYS A 271 33.02 -7.32 16.60
C LYS A 271 34.29 -8.17 16.70
N ASN A 272 34.21 -9.42 16.28
CA ASN A 272 35.30 -10.41 16.36
C ASN A 272 35.88 -10.57 17.78
N GLY A 273 35.05 -10.39 18.81
CA GLY A 273 35.45 -10.47 20.22
C GLY A 273 36.10 -9.20 20.80
N TYR A 274 36.20 -8.11 20.02
CA TYR A 274 36.76 -6.83 20.45
C TYR A 274 35.74 -5.69 20.33
N TRP A 275 35.88 -4.68 21.19
CA TRP A 275 35.09 -3.45 21.13
C TRP A 275 35.99 -2.23 21.35
N SER A 276 35.58 -1.08 20.83
CA SER A 276 36.24 0.21 21.08
C SER A 276 35.24 1.35 20.95
N CYS A 277 35.23 2.27 21.91
CA CYS A 277 34.43 3.50 21.87
C CYS A 277 35.20 4.70 22.41
N THR A 278 34.85 5.90 21.95
CA THR A 278 35.53 7.16 22.31
C THR A 278 34.58 8.09 23.05
N SER A 279 35.04 8.82 24.08
CA SER A 279 34.26 9.84 24.81
C SER A 279 34.02 11.13 24.01
N ALA A 280 33.75 11.01 22.71
CA ALA A 280 33.69 12.14 21.78
C ALA A 280 32.63 13.16 22.21
N GLY A 281 33.05 14.40 22.44
CA GLY A 281 32.18 15.49 22.92
C GLY A 281 31.91 15.51 24.44
N LEU A 282 32.41 14.53 25.21
CA LEU A 282 32.29 14.49 26.66
C LEU A 282 33.66 14.68 27.32
N LEU A 283 33.82 15.81 28.02
CA LEU A 283 34.98 16.06 28.88
C LEU A 283 34.80 15.30 30.20
N LEU A 284 35.75 14.42 30.49
CA LEU A 284 35.81 13.63 31.72
C LEU A 284 36.46 14.47 32.83
N PRO A 285 35.81 14.62 34.01
CA PRO A 285 36.37 15.40 35.12
C PRO A 285 37.71 14.85 35.62
N SER A 286 38.62 15.75 35.97
CA SER A 286 39.96 15.41 36.48
C SER A 286 39.92 14.69 37.84
N GLY A 287 41.07 14.11 38.21
CA GLY A 287 41.28 13.31 39.42
C GLY A 287 41.16 11.80 39.17
N THR A 288 41.32 11.02 40.24
CA THR A 288 41.20 9.55 40.21
C THR A 288 39.73 9.14 40.03
N ARG A 289 39.39 8.55 38.89
CA ARG A 289 38.04 8.09 38.54
C ARG A 289 37.94 6.58 38.47
N SER A 290 36.75 6.05 38.65
CA SER A 290 36.44 4.62 38.50
C SER A 290 35.90 4.35 37.10
N VAL A 291 36.63 3.56 36.30
CA VAL A 291 36.22 3.17 34.94
C VAL A 291 35.80 1.71 34.91
N GLN A 292 34.67 1.40 34.30
CA GLN A 292 34.16 0.04 34.12
C GLN A 292 33.38 -0.10 32.82
N ALA A 293 33.31 -1.31 32.27
CA ALA A 293 32.49 -1.63 31.11
C ALA A 293 31.39 -2.62 31.49
N ALA A 294 30.18 -2.49 30.97
CA ALA A 294 29.12 -3.50 31.10
C ALA A 294 28.58 -3.84 29.71
N GLN A 295 28.20 -5.09 29.47
CA GLN A 295 27.71 -5.52 28.17
C GLN A 295 26.30 -6.09 28.22
N ARG A 296 25.54 -5.82 27.16
CA ARG A 296 24.17 -6.27 26.91
C ARG A 296 24.16 -7.06 25.62
N ASP A 297 23.63 -8.27 25.62
CA ASP A 297 23.57 -9.12 24.43
C ASP A 297 22.47 -8.67 23.43
N ALA A 298 22.24 -9.48 22.39
CA ALA A 298 21.19 -9.23 21.39
C ALA A 298 19.77 -9.48 21.93
N ALA A 299 19.60 -10.40 22.89
CA ALA A 299 18.34 -10.65 23.60
C ALA A 299 18.02 -9.58 24.65
N GLY A 300 18.98 -8.70 24.93
CA GLY A 300 18.86 -7.63 25.89
C GLY A 300 19.18 -7.99 27.34
N ASN A 301 19.73 -9.18 27.62
CA ASN A 301 20.18 -9.55 28.95
C ASN A 301 21.45 -8.75 29.31
N TYR A 302 21.58 -8.38 30.58
CA TYR A 302 22.71 -7.60 31.09
C TYR A 302 23.66 -8.51 31.86
N GLY A 303 24.92 -8.51 31.44
CA GLY A 303 26.01 -9.18 32.14
C GLY A 303 26.46 -8.45 33.40
N ALA A 304 27.27 -9.13 34.21
CA ALA A 304 28.04 -8.44 35.25
C ALA A 304 29.00 -7.40 34.61
N PRO A 305 29.25 -6.25 35.26
CA PRO A 305 30.25 -5.31 34.78
C PRO A 305 31.66 -5.92 34.88
N SER A 306 32.59 -5.35 34.11
CA SER A 306 34.03 -5.58 34.29
C SER A 306 34.45 -5.21 35.71
N ALA A 307 35.61 -5.73 36.15
CA ALA A 307 36.30 -5.13 37.28
C ALA A 307 36.51 -3.63 37.02
N ALA A 308 36.27 -2.80 38.03
CA ALA A 308 36.48 -1.36 37.94
C ALA A 308 37.97 -1.05 38.07
N VAL A 309 38.52 -0.27 37.15
CA VAL A 309 39.91 0.21 37.19
C VAL A 309 39.95 1.66 37.65
N LYS A 310 40.98 2.03 38.42
CA LYS A 310 41.25 3.42 38.77
C LYS A 310 42.13 4.06 37.70
N VAL A 311 41.77 5.27 37.28
CA VAL A 311 42.43 6.02 36.20
C VAL A 311 42.50 7.47 36.63
N ASP A 312 43.69 8.07 36.52
CA ASP A 312 43.91 9.47 36.89
C ASP A 312 43.72 10.36 35.67
N PHE A 313 42.61 11.09 35.62
CA PHE A 313 42.36 12.06 34.55
C PHE A 313 43.04 13.37 34.91
N ALA A 314 43.96 13.83 34.06
CA ALA A 314 44.58 15.14 34.23
C ALA A 314 43.55 16.25 33.98
N GLU A 315 43.84 17.46 34.47
CA GLU A 315 43.07 18.65 34.12
C GLU A 315 43.22 18.95 32.62
N ALA A 316 42.09 19.00 31.92
CA ALA A 316 42.07 19.22 30.48
C ALA A 316 42.49 20.68 30.16
N THR A 317 43.75 20.87 29.80
CA THR A 317 44.21 22.16 29.25
C THR A 317 43.51 22.41 27.91
N PRO A 318 42.82 23.56 27.73
CA PRO A 318 42.08 23.84 26.50
C PRO A 318 43.05 24.08 25.34
N SER A 319 43.26 23.05 24.52
CA SER A 319 44.07 23.16 23.30
C SER A 319 43.28 23.86 22.19
N SER A 320 43.47 25.19 22.08
CA SER A 320 42.85 26.01 21.05
C SER A 320 43.64 25.99 19.73
N THR A 321 43.69 24.84 19.05
CA THR A 321 44.18 24.76 17.66
C THR A 321 43.35 23.75 16.85
N PRO A 322 42.56 24.18 15.86
CA PRO A 322 41.97 23.28 14.89
C PRO A 322 43.04 22.84 13.89
N SER A 323 43.53 21.61 14.02
CA SER A 323 44.35 20.99 12.97
C SER A 323 43.48 20.57 11.80
N ALA A 324 43.93 20.89 10.58
CA ALA A 324 43.27 20.51 9.33
C ALA A 324 43.16 18.98 9.15
N PRO A 325 42.19 18.48 8.37
CA PRO A 325 41.96 17.04 8.22
C PRO A 325 43.08 16.36 7.43
N SER A 326 43.90 15.55 8.10
CA SER A 326 44.84 14.63 7.45
C SER A 326 44.12 13.38 6.96
N THR A 327 44.16 13.14 5.65
CA THR A 327 43.72 11.90 5.02
C THR A 327 44.66 10.76 5.37
N ASN A 328 44.19 9.76 6.14
CA ASN A 328 44.96 8.55 6.43
C ASN A 328 44.38 7.33 5.70
N THR A 329 45.11 6.86 4.69
CA THR A 329 44.95 5.54 4.08
C THR A 329 45.39 4.44 5.06
N PRO A 330 44.75 3.26 5.12
CA PRO A 330 45.09 2.23 6.12
C PRO A 330 46.50 1.63 5.97
N GLY A 331 47.12 1.38 7.12
CA GLY A 331 48.54 1.06 7.32
C GLY A 331 49.12 -0.17 6.62
N GLN A 332 50.46 -0.23 6.64
CA GLN A 332 51.24 -1.44 6.48
C GLN A 332 52.31 -1.53 7.60
N ALA A 333 52.62 -2.75 8.02
CA ALA A 333 53.48 -3.06 9.16
C ALA A 333 54.98 -2.87 8.88
N PRO A 334 55.83 -2.68 9.91
CA PRO A 334 57.26 -2.42 9.73
C PRO A 334 58.10 -3.71 9.62
N GLY A 335 59.16 -3.72 8.80
CA GLY A 335 60.24 -4.70 8.98
C GLY A 335 61.16 -5.02 7.80
N SER A 336 62.22 -4.21 7.64
CA SER A 336 63.58 -4.59 7.15
C SER A 336 63.88 -4.77 5.65
N GLY A 337 65.08 -4.32 5.23
CA GLY A 337 65.84 -4.95 4.14
C GLY A 337 66.16 -4.15 2.86
N GLN A 338 67.09 -3.19 2.93
CA GLN A 338 68.09 -2.80 1.89
C GLN A 338 67.65 -2.59 0.40
N THR A 339 67.90 -1.37 -0.09
CA THR A 339 67.99 -0.92 -1.49
C THR A 339 69.26 -1.41 -2.23
N PRO A 340 69.43 -1.19 -3.56
CA PRO A 340 68.46 -1.18 -4.67
C PRO A 340 68.96 -1.94 -5.93
N SER A 341 68.10 -2.18 -6.94
CA SER A 341 68.39 -2.00 -8.40
C SER A 341 67.27 -2.57 -9.30
N ASP A 342 66.86 -1.76 -10.27
CA ASP A 342 66.18 -2.14 -11.54
C ASP A 342 67.25 -1.91 -12.65
N PRO A 343 67.32 -2.61 -13.81
CA PRO A 343 66.19 -2.79 -14.74
C PRO A 343 66.09 -4.12 -15.53
N GLY A 344 64.89 -4.40 -16.06
CA GLY A 344 64.79 -4.88 -17.46
C GLY A 344 64.03 -6.18 -17.76
N SER A 345 62.82 -6.02 -18.30
CA SER A 345 62.32 -6.70 -19.52
C SER A 345 62.15 -8.23 -19.61
N SER A 346 60.86 -8.61 -19.77
CA SER A 346 60.29 -9.47 -20.85
C SER A 346 59.97 -10.96 -20.61
N SER A 347 58.78 -11.35 -21.12
CA SER A 347 58.44 -12.67 -21.71
C SER A 347 58.26 -13.88 -20.75
N THR A 348 57.36 -14.87 -20.94
CA THR A 348 56.13 -15.08 -21.76
C THR A 348 55.35 -16.30 -21.16
N ALA A 349 54.10 -16.52 -21.61
CA ALA A 349 53.43 -17.84 -21.77
C ALA A 349 52.76 -18.55 -20.56
N ALA A 350 51.42 -18.60 -20.63
CA ALA A 350 50.66 -19.87 -20.59
C ALA A 350 50.54 -20.41 -22.05
N PRO A 351 49.87 -21.55 -22.36
CA PRO A 351 49.20 -22.56 -21.52
C PRO A 351 49.55 -24.03 -21.89
N SER A 352 48.93 -25.03 -21.24
CA SER A 352 48.31 -26.21 -21.91
C SER A 352 47.69 -27.22 -20.93
N VAL A 353 46.66 -27.95 -21.41
CA VAL A 353 45.99 -29.09 -20.76
C VAL A 353 46.00 -30.25 -21.76
N PRO A 354 46.39 -31.47 -21.34
CA PRO A 354 45.50 -32.65 -21.32
C PRO A 354 45.72 -33.51 -20.05
N GLY A 355 44.90 -34.49 -19.65
CA GLY A 355 43.66 -35.02 -20.23
C GLY A 355 43.59 -36.56 -20.12
N GLY A 356 42.73 -37.11 -19.24
CA GLY A 356 42.14 -38.46 -19.39
C GLY A 356 42.57 -39.63 -18.48
N GLY A 357 41.58 -40.19 -17.75
CA GLY A 357 41.35 -41.65 -17.60
C GLY A 357 41.88 -42.41 -16.37
N GLY A 358 41.10 -43.37 -15.82
CA GLY A 358 41.71 -44.54 -15.14
C GLY A 358 41.16 -45.19 -13.85
N SER A 359 39.84 -45.27 -13.60
CA SER A 359 39.12 -46.40 -12.93
C SER A 359 39.58 -47.15 -11.64
N THR A 360 38.57 -47.59 -10.86
CA THR A 360 38.49 -48.77 -9.92
C THR A 360 38.97 -48.70 -8.46
N GLY A 361 38.17 -49.27 -7.53
CA GLY A 361 38.64 -49.91 -6.29
C GLY A 361 37.80 -49.77 -5.01
N GLY A 362 36.97 -50.77 -4.66
CA GLY A 362 36.70 -51.17 -3.25
C GLY A 362 35.43 -50.69 -2.52
N GLY A 363 34.48 -51.61 -2.29
CA GLY A 363 33.65 -51.66 -1.05
C GLY A 363 34.38 -52.48 0.04
N PRO A 364 33.75 -52.95 1.15
CA PRO A 364 32.31 -53.20 1.43
C PRO A 364 31.81 -52.56 2.76
N GLY A 365 30.59 -52.76 3.31
CA GLY A 365 29.36 -53.45 2.88
C GLY A 365 28.39 -53.74 4.06
N SER A 366 27.29 -54.46 3.79
CA SER A 366 26.30 -55.06 4.74
C SER A 366 25.38 -54.11 5.53
N ALA A 367 24.09 -54.39 5.80
CA ALA A 367 23.10 -55.41 5.36
C ALA A 367 21.68 -54.82 5.66
N GLY A 368 20.50 -55.33 5.23
CA GLY A 368 20.08 -56.48 4.42
C GLY A 368 18.53 -56.42 4.23
N GLY A 369 17.96 -57.08 3.21
CA GLY A 369 16.52 -57.05 2.87
C GLY A 369 15.61 -57.98 3.71
N PRO A 370 14.44 -58.48 3.21
CA PRO A 370 13.91 -58.51 1.84
C PRO A 370 12.52 -57.81 1.65
N GLY A 371 12.04 -57.51 0.43
CA GLY A 371 11.23 -58.40 -0.44
C GLY A 371 9.73 -58.00 -0.36
N SER A 372 8.88 -58.02 -1.40
CA SER A 372 8.87 -58.69 -2.72
C SER A 372 8.20 -57.80 -3.80
N GLY A 373 8.38 -58.13 -5.09
CA GLY A 373 7.91 -57.29 -6.21
C GLY A 373 6.67 -57.80 -6.97
N GLY A 374 6.20 -57.01 -7.93
CA GLY A 374 5.15 -57.36 -8.88
C GLY A 374 4.90 -56.27 -9.94
N ALA A 375 4.65 -56.68 -11.19
CA ALA A 375 4.30 -55.86 -12.36
C ALA A 375 3.53 -56.78 -13.35
N VAL A 376 2.97 -56.39 -14.50
CA VAL A 376 3.07 -55.23 -15.42
C VAL A 376 1.69 -55.13 -16.15
N PRO A 377 1.37 -54.22 -17.10
CA PRO A 377 1.64 -52.79 -17.32
C PRO A 377 0.36 -51.90 -17.36
N GLY A 378 0.54 -50.58 -17.45
CA GLY A 378 -0.19 -49.60 -18.28
C GLY A 378 -1.72 -49.60 -18.44
N ASP A 379 -2.37 -48.48 -18.08
CA ASP A 379 -2.92 -47.56 -19.10
C ASP A 379 -3.14 -46.14 -18.54
N GLY A 380 -3.23 -45.13 -19.42
CA GLY A 380 -3.13 -43.71 -19.05
C GLY A 380 -4.46 -43.01 -18.71
N GLY A 381 -4.46 -42.19 -17.66
CA GLY A 381 -5.56 -41.29 -17.30
C GLY A 381 -5.10 -40.18 -16.34
N ALA A 382 -4.68 -39.04 -16.87
CA ALA A 382 -4.10 -37.95 -16.07
C ALA A 382 -5.17 -37.08 -15.38
N GLY A 383 -5.61 -37.51 -14.20
CA GLY A 383 -6.35 -36.64 -13.27
C GLY A 383 -5.37 -35.84 -12.38
N THR A 384 -5.43 -34.51 -12.44
CA THR A 384 -4.57 -33.63 -11.61
C THR A 384 -5.06 -33.58 -10.16
N HIS A 385 -4.59 -34.51 -9.33
CA HIS A 385 -4.66 -34.36 -7.87
C HIS A 385 -3.69 -33.26 -7.42
N GLY A 386 -4.23 -32.22 -6.79
CA GLY A 386 -3.43 -31.15 -6.19
C GLY A 386 -2.62 -31.66 -5.01
N SER A 387 -1.29 -31.56 -5.10
CA SER A 387 -0.39 -31.87 -3.99
C SER A 387 -0.67 -30.95 -2.80
N ALA A 388 -0.92 -31.54 -1.63
CA ALA A 388 -0.96 -30.79 -0.38
C ALA A 388 0.41 -30.14 -0.12
N ALA A 389 0.43 -28.82 -0.02
CA ALA A 389 1.65 -28.07 0.27
C ALA A 389 2.09 -28.28 1.73
N ALA A 390 3.40 -28.30 1.97
CA ALA A 390 3.98 -28.50 3.29
C ALA A 390 3.67 -27.32 4.25
N PRO A 391 3.78 -27.48 5.59
CA PRO A 391 3.33 -26.48 6.57
C PRO A 391 4.02 -25.10 6.52
N GLY A 392 5.07 -24.92 5.71
CA GLY A 392 5.73 -23.62 5.51
C GLY A 392 4.94 -22.62 4.65
N SER A 393 3.94 -23.07 3.87
CA SER A 393 3.29 -22.22 2.86
C SER A 393 2.34 -21.15 3.41
N ALA A 394 1.71 -21.37 4.57
CA ALA A 394 0.75 -20.42 5.14
C ALA A 394 1.42 -19.16 5.72
N LEU A 395 2.63 -19.28 6.29
CA LEU A 395 3.41 -18.13 6.76
C LEU A 395 3.99 -17.32 5.60
N SER A 396 4.25 -17.94 4.44
CA SER A 396 4.68 -17.22 3.25
C SER A 396 3.58 -16.38 2.62
N GLU A 397 2.30 -16.76 2.64
CA GLU A 397 1.25 -15.91 2.03
C GLU A 397 1.03 -14.61 2.81
N ALA A 398 0.92 -14.65 4.14
CA ALA A 398 0.70 -13.46 4.97
C ALA A 398 1.90 -12.47 4.98
N SER A 399 3.10 -12.92 4.62
CA SER A 399 4.34 -12.13 4.63
C SER A 399 5.00 -12.00 3.25
N SER A 400 4.34 -12.42 2.16
CA SER A 400 4.92 -12.36 0.83
C SER A 400 4.80 -10.98 0.19
N TRP A 401 5.89 -10.57 -0.45
CA TRP A 401 5.92 -9.51 -1.46
C TRP A 401 5.05 -9.82 -2.70
N THR A 402 4.39 -10.97 -2.76
CA THR A 402 3.63 -11.46 -3.91
C THR A 402 2.16 -11.75 -3.62
N ALA A 403 1.73 -11.68 -2.36
CA ALA A 403 0.31 -11.67 -2.01
C ALA A 403 -0.37 -10.41 -2.56
N SER A 404 -1.55 -10.57 -3.15
CA SER A 404 -2.37 -9.45 -3.64
C SER A 404 -2.84 -8.56 -2.49
N THR A 405 -2.92 -7.24 -2.73
CA THR A 405 -3.73 -6.34 -1.90
C THR A 405 -5.19 -6.33 -2.38
N GLY A 406 -6.09 -5.73 -1.62
CA GLY A 406 -7.46 -5.45 -2.10
C GLY A 406 -7.51 -4.30 -3.12
N PHE A 407 -6.47 -3.47 -3.19
CA PHE A 407 -6.48 -2.23 -3.95
C PHE A 407 -6.63 -2.46 -5.46
N GLY A 408 -7.75 -2.01 -6.02
CA GLY A 408 -8.07 -2.17 -7.44
C GLY A 408 -8.59 -3.56 -7.82
N ARG A 409 -8.76 -4.49 -6.87
CA ARG A 409 -9.32 -5.83 -7.15
C ARG A 409 -10.79 -5.78 -7.56
N SER A 410 -11.51 -4.77 -7.09
CA SER A 410 -12.91 -4.43 -7.39
C SER A 410 -13.12 -3.75 -8.76
N LEU A 411 -12.06 -3.45 -9.52
CA LEU A 411 -12.17 -2.79 -10.82
C LEU A 411 -12.76 -3.74 -11.88
N PRO A 412 -13.90 -3.39 -12.53
CA PRO A 412 -14.49 -4.22 -13.57
C PRO A 412 -13.59 -4.29 -14.81
N THR A 413 -13.60 -5.41 -15.52
CA THR A 413 -12.90 -5.51 -16.81
C THR A 413 -13.66 -4.81 -17.93
N LEU A 414 -12.96 -4.50 -19.03
CA LEU A 414 -13.60 -3.92 -20.22
C LEU A 414 -14.72 -4.84 -20.73
N SER A 415 -14.49 -6.16 -20.77
CA SER A 415 -15.47 -7.19 -21.15
C SER A 415 -16.73 -7.16 -20.28
N GLU A 416 -16.61 -7.04 -18.96
CA GLU A 416 -17.75 -6.92 -18.05
C GLU A 416 -18.54 -5.62 -18.30
N SER A 417 -17.85 -4.52 -18.60
CA SER A 417 -18.49 -3.21 -18.78
C SER A 417 -19.22 -3.01 -20.12
N VAL A 418 -18.85 -3.77 -21.17
CA VAL A 418 -19.36 -3.58 -22.54
C VAL A 418 -20.68 -4.30 -22.79
N GLY A 419 -21.00 -5.35 -22.03
CA GLY A 419 -22.15 -6.23 -22.27
C GLY A 419 -23.51 -5.75 -21.76
N GLY A 420 -23.66 -4.52 -21.27
CA GLY A 420 -24.90 -4.09 -20.58
C GLY A 420 -25.23 -2.60 -20.63
N SER A 421 -26.30 -2.20 -19.93
CA SER A 421 -26.81 -0.82 -19.88
C SER A 421 -25.94 0.17 -19.10
N ALA A 422 -24.79 -0.27 -18.57
CA ALA A 422 -23.85 0.51 -17.77
C ALA A 422 -23.45 1.82 -18.46
N TRP A 423 -23.07 1.78 -19.75
CA TRP A 423 -22.67 2.98 -20.49
C TRP A 423 -23.82 3.99 -20.70
N ALA A 424 -25.06 3.53 -20.86
CA ALA A 424 -26.22 4.41 -20.99
C ALA A 424 -26.48 5.17 -19.66
N TRP A 425 -26.40 4.48 -18.53
CA TRP A 425 -26.50 5.09 -17.20
C TRP A 425 -25.31 5.99 -16.87
N ALA A 426 -24.09 5.61 -17.27
CA ALA A 426 -22.89 6.40 -17.07
C ALA A 426 -22.92 7.73 -17.84
N LEU A 427 -23.44 7.73 -19.07
CA LEU A 427 -23.69 8.96 -19.85
C LEU A 427 -24.75 9.86 -19.19
N LEU A 428 -25.82 9.27 -18.63
CA LEU A 428 -26.81 10.00 -17.84
C LEU A 428 -26.18 10.64 -16.60
N LEU A 429 -25.32 9.92 -15.86
CA LEU A 429 -24.58 10.47 -14.73
C LEU A 429 -23.64 11.62 -15.16
N GLY A 430 -23.02 11.52 -16.35
CA GLY A 430 -22.26 12.62 -16.95
C GLY A 430 -23.11 13.88 -17.18
N LEU A 431 -24.34 13.73 -17.69
CA LEU A 431 -25.28 14.84 -17.85
C LEU A 431 -25.74 15.42 -16.50
N VAL A 432 -26.05 14.56 -15.53
CA VAL A 432 -26.43 14.95 -14.16
C VAL A 432 -25.29 15.73 -13.48
N PHE A 433 -24.04 15.32 -13.65
CA PHE A 433 -22.88 16.04 -13.12
C PHE A 433 -22.71 17.43 -13.75
N VAL A 434 -22.93 17.57 -15.07
CA VAL A 434 -22.92 18.88 -15.73
C VAL A 434 -24.01 19.80 -15.16
N ALA A 435 -25.21 19.25 -14.94
CA ALA A 435 -26.38 20.00 -14.46
C ALA A 435 -26.33 20.37 -12.97
N LEU A 436 -25.88 19.46 -12.10
CA LEU A 436 -25.88 19.64 -10.63
C LEU A 436 -24.56 20.15 -10.06
N VAL A 437 -23.42 19.88 -10.72
CA VAL A 437 -22.10 20.28 -10.20
C VAL A 437 -21.51 21.42 -11.03
N LEU A 438 -21.28 21.22 -12.33
CA LEU A 438 -20.52 22.19 -13.13
C LEU A 438 -21.25 23.53 -13.31
N ALA A 439 -22.54 23.51 -13.66
CA ALA A 439 -23.30 24.74 -13.88
C ALA A 439 -23.56 25.52 -12.57
N PRO A 440 -24.06 24.93 -11.47
CA PRO A 440 -24.26 25.61 -10.19
C PRO A 440 -22.96 26.15 -9.60
N MET A 441 -21.88 25.36 -9.62
CA MET A 441 -20.58 25.82 -9.14
C MET A 441 -20.06 27.02 -9.96
N ARG A 442 -20.24 27.02 -11.28
CA ARG A 442 -19.80 28.16 -12.12
C ARG A 442 -20.57 29.44 -11.79
N LEU A 443 -21.88 29.33 -11.58
CA LEU A 443 -22.77 30.43 -11.21
C LEU A 443 -22.38 31.00 -9.84
N ALA A 444 -22.29 30.15 -8.81
CA ALA A 444 -21.83 30.54 -7.47
C ALA A 444 -20.45 31.21 -7.50
N ALA A 445 -19.48 30.62 -8.22
CA ALA A 445 -18.15 31.19 -8.37
C ALA A 445 -18.11 32.51 -9.18
N SER A 446 -19.13 32.81 -9.99
CA SER A 446 -19.27 34.11 -10.67
C SER A 446 -19.85 35.19 -9.76
N ALA A 447 -20.83 34.86 -8.91
CA ALA A 447 -21.42 35.79 -7.94
C ALA A 447 -20.47 36.09 -6.77
N LEU A 448 -19.81 35.06 -6.25
CA LEU A 448 -18.93 35.15 -5.07
C LEU A 448 -17.48 35.53 -5.43
N GLY A 449 -17.18 35.67 -6.72
CA GLY A 449 -15.85 36.00 -7.25
C GLY A 449 -15.39 37.40 -6.81
N GLY A 450 -14.41 37.45 -5.91
CA GLY A 450 -13.91 38.69 -5.29
C GLY A 450 -14.34 38.85 -3.84
N ARG A 451 -15.53 38.36 -3.47
CA ARG A 451 -16.07 38.36 -2.09
C ARG A 451 -15.46 37.23 -1.26
N LEU A 452 -15.42 36.02 -1.83
CA LEU A 452 -14.71 34.85 -1.29
C LEU A 452 -13.21 34.82 -1.63
N ALA A 453 -12.62 35.98 -1.98
CA ALA A 453 -11.17 36.10 -1.96
C ALA A 453 -10.71 36.02 -0.51
N MET A 454 -10.50 34.79 0.00
CA MET A 454 -10.12 34.56 1.38
C MET A 454 -8.99 35.51 1.75
N ARG A 455 -9.30 36.47 2.63
CA ARG A 455 -8.35 36.96 3.62
C ARG A 455 -7.93 35.71 4.37
N ALA A 456 -6.88 35.06 3.88
CA ALA A 456 -6.21 34.00 4.61
C ALA A 456 -5.87 34.65 5.95
N ARG A 457 -6.57 34.25 7.02
CA ARG A 457 -6.20 34.67 8.37
C ARG A 457 -4.88 33.98 8.61
N HIS A 458 -3.80 34.72 8.38
CA HIS A 458 -2.44 34.23 8.47
C HIS A 458 -2.22 33.79 9.92
N LEU A 459 -2.28 32.47 10.17
CA LEU A 459 -2.15 31.89 11.50
C LEU A 459 -0.77 32.17 12.12
N THR A 460 0.20 32.56 11.29
CA THR A 460 1.51 33.04 11.70
C THR A 460 1.66 34.53 11.36
N GLY A 461 1.73 35.36 12.40
CA GLY A 461 1.67 36.83 12.29
C GLY A 461 2.94 37.48 11.73
N ARG A 462 3.20 37.35 10.43
CA ARG A 462 4.17 38.19 9.71
C ARG A 462 3.54 38.80 8.46
N ASN A 463 3.16 40.07 8.57
CA ASN A 463 2.67 40.88 7.46
C ASN A 463 3.77 41.11 6.41
N ARG A 464 3.70 40.41 5.28
CA ARG A 464 4.34 40.83 4.03
C ARG A 464 3.29 40.87 2.92
N SER A 465 3.35 41.90 2.09
CA SER A 465 2.43 42.02 0.94
C SER A 465 2.86 41.03 -0.15
N ARG A 466 1.91 40.53 -0.96
CA ARG A 466 2.18 39.58 -2.07
C ARG A 466 3.15 40.06 -3.16
N ARG A 467 3.68 41.28 -3.07
CA ARG A 467 4.71 41.82 -3.98
C ARG A 467 6.14 41.54 -3.50
N ASP A 468 6.33 41.10 -2.25
CA ASP A 468 7.64 40.86 -1.62
C ASP A 468 8.15 39.40 -1.73
N ASP A 469 7.46 38.52 -2.47
CA ASP A 469 7.92 37.15 -2.76
C ASP A 469 9.02 37.12 -3.84
N SER A 470 10.03 37.97 -3.68
CA SER A 470 11.33 37.90 -4.36
C SER A 470 12.37 37.08 -3.57
N ALA A 471 11.99 36.56 -2.40
CA ALA A 471 12.78 35.59 -1.66
C ALA A 471 12.92 34.28 -2.46
N GLN A 472 14.12 33.71 -2.43
CA GLN A 472 14.42 32.42 -3.09
C GLN A 472 13.41 31.35 -2.65
N PRO A 473 12.96 30.46 -3.56
CA PRO A 473 12.01 29.42 -3.21
C PRO A 473 12.61 28.52 -2.13
N ALA A 474 11.91 28.38 -1.00
CA ALA A 474 12.37 27.65 0.19
C ALA A 474 12.63 26.15 -0.07
N LEU A 475 12.17 25.62 -1.21
CA LEU A 475 12.47 24.30 -1.73
C LEU A 475 12.82 24.42 -3.21
N SER A 476 13.77 23.62 -3.68
CA SER A 476 14.03 23.50 -5.12
C SER A 476 12.80 22.94 -5.86
N PRO A 477 12.61 23.21 -7.16
CA PRO A 477 11.47 22.67 -7.91
C PRO A 477 11.38 21.13 -7.84
N ALA A 478 12.52 20.44 -7.81
CA ALA A 478 12.58 18.98 -7.64
C ALA A 478 12.10 18.55 -6.24
N ALA A 479 12.51 19.25 -5.18
CA ALA A 479 12.04 18.97 -3.81
C ALA A 479 10.54 19.28 -3.64
N ALA A 480 10.03 20.34 -4.28
CA ALA A 480 8.59 20.64 -4.30
C ALA A 480 7.77 19.56 -5.02
N VAL A 481 8.30 18.97 -6.10
CA VAL A 481 7.66 17.83 -6.79
C VAL A 481 7.73 16.55 -5.95
N ALA A 482 8.89 16.24 -5.35
CA ALA A 482 9.06 15.06 -4.51
C ALA A 482 8.15 15.10 -3.28
N THR A 483 8.07 16.24 -2.59
CA THR A 483 7.15 16.44 -1.44
C THR A 483 5.68 16.36 -1.85
N ALA A 484 5.30 16.87 -3.03
CA ALA A 484 3.95 16.68 -3.57
C ALA A 484 3.60 15.21 -3.73
N LEU A 485 4.47 14.45 -4.42
CA LEU A 485 4.25 13.03 -4.71
C LEU A 485 4.25 12.19 -3.44
N ALA A 486 5.12 12.48 -2.46
CA ALA A 486 5.12 11.80 -1.16
C ALA A 486 3.84 12.07 -0.35
N ALA A 487 3.38 13.32 -0.29
CA ALA A 487 2.14 13.67 0.41
C ALA A 487 0.92 13.05 -0.28
N GLY A 488 0.87 13.05 -1.61
CA GLY A 488 -0.16 12.36 -2.38
C GLY A 488 -0.14 10.85 -2.19
N ALA A 489 1.04 10.23 -2.21
CA ALA A 489 1.17 8.80 -2.00
C ALA A 489 0.68 8.36 -0.61
N LEU A 490 0.99 9.15 0.42
CA LEU A 490 0.45 8.95 1.76
C LEU A 490 -1.08 9.06 1.79
N LEU A 491 -1.66 10.06 1.11
CA LEU A 491 -3.13 10.21 1.05
C LEU A 491 -3.81 9.06 0.28
N VAL A 492 -3.22 8.59 -0.83
CA VAL A 492 -3.75 7.44 -1.57
C VAL A 492 -3.62 6.15 -0.76
N ALA A 493 -2.50 5.95 -0.05
CA ALA A 493 -2.31 4.81 0.82
C ALA A 493 -3.31 4.81 2.01
N LEU A 494 -3.52 5.97 2.65
CA LEU A 494 -4.55 6.13 3.69
C LEU A 494 -5.98 5.87 3.15
N ALA A 495 -6.27 6.31 1.92
CA ALA A 495 -7.55 6.03 1.26
C ALA A 495 -7.72 4.54 0.90
N ALA A 496 -6.64 3.83 0.53
CA ALA A 496 -6.65 2.39 0.25
C ALA A 496 -6.81 1.55 1.53
N GLY A 497 -6.11 1.94 2.60
CA GLY A 497 -6.04 1.17 3.84
C GLY A 497 -4.73 0.41 3.91
N VAL A 498 -4.04 0.50 5.04
CA VAL A 498 -2.69 -0.03 5.22
C VAL A 498 -2.62 -0.75 6.56
N ASP A 499 -2.33 -2.04 6.51
CA ASP A 499 -1.93 -2.83 7.69
C ASP A 499 -0.41 -2.95 7.75
N ASP A 500 0.12 -3.43 8.89
CA ASP A 500 1.55 -3.64 9.12
C ASP A 500 2.08 -4.91 8.42
N GLN A 501 2.06 -4.89 7.08
CA GLN A 501 2.43 -6.03 6.21
C GLN A 501 3.18 -5.57 4.95
N VAL A 502 4.18 -6.35 4.51
CA VAL A 502 5.07 -5.98 3.39
C VAL A 502 4.37 -5.73 2.06
N ARG A 503 3.20 -6.34 1.82
CA ARG A 503 2.38 -6.08 0.63
C ARG A 503 1.92 -4.61 0.52
N TYR A 504 1.71 -3.91 1.64
CA TYR A 504 1.38 -2.49 1.62
C TYR A 504 2.60 -1.60 1.36
N VAL A 505 3.82 -2.07 1.63
CA VAL A 505 5.06 -1.40 1.18
C VAL A 505 5.19 -1.46 -0.34
N ARG A 506 4.87 -2.61 -0.96
CA ARG A 506 4.77 -2.73 -2.43
C ARG A 506 3.71 -1.79 -2.99
N LEU A 507 2.51 -1.76 -2.38
CA LEU A 507 1.44 -0.85 -2.78
C LEU A 507 1.89 0.63 -2.68
N ALA A 508 2.59 1.03 -1.62
CA ALA A 508 3.11 2.39 -1.50
C ALA A 508 4.09 2.76 -2.64
N VAL A 509 4.97 1.82 -3.05
CA VAL A 509 5.85 2.02 -4.22
C VAL A 509 5.04 2.10 -5.52
N ALA A 510 4.06 1.21 -5.71
CA ALA A 510 3.17 1.23 -6.87
C ALA A 510 2.38 2.54 -6.99
N ILE A 511 1.91 3.07 -5.85
CA ILE A 511 1.24 4.37 -5.76
C ILE A 511 2.18 5.50 -6.19
N VAL A 512 3.42 5.55 -5.67
CA VAL A 512 4.41 6.58 -6.06
C VAL A 512 4.70 6.54 -7.57
N ILE A 513 4.85 5.33 -8.15
CA ILE A 513 5.03 5.16 -9.59
C ILE A 513 3.78 5.66 -10.36
N GLY A 514 2.58 5.25 -9.94
CA GLY A 514 1.32 5.64 -10.59
C GLY A 514 1.06 7.15 -10.55
N LEU A 515 1.34 7.80 -9.41
CA LEU A 515 1.28 9.26 -9.29
C LEU A 515 2.33 9.96 -10.18
N GLY A 516 3.54 9.40 -10.28
CA GLY A 516 4.56 9.85 -11.22
C GLY A 516 4.08 9.80 -12.68
N LEU A 517 3.44 8.70 -13.07
CA LEU A 517 2.88 8.50 -14.42
C LEU A 517 1.71 9.46 -14.70
N ILE A 518 0.77 9.64 -13.76
CA ILE A 518 -0.36 10.58 -13.91
C ILE A 518 0.16 12.02 -14.12
N ASN A 519 1.04 12.51 -13.23
CA ASN A 519 1.55 13.88 -13.35
C ASN A 519 2.46 14.03 -14.58
N GLY A 520 3.30 13.03 -14.88
CA GLY A 520 4.19 13.03 -16.04
C GLY A 520 3.45 13.01 -17.38
N LEU A 521 2.65 11.98 -17.63
CA LEU A 521 2.00 11.73 -18.92
C LEU A 521 0.68 12.51 -19.08
N GLY A 522 -0.10 12.64 -18.00
CA GLY A 522 -1.38 13.35 -18.01
C GLY A 522 -1.24 14.87 -18.06
N ILE A 523 -0.21 15.43 -17.40
CA ILE A 523 -0.11 16.89 -17.17
C ILE A 523 1.17 17.49 -17.77
N VAL A 524 2.36 17.02 -17.38
CA VAL A 524 3.64 17.64 -17.77
C VAL A 524 3.91 17.49 -19.27
N LEU A 525 3.81 16.27 -19.80
CA LEU A 525 4.09 15.95 -21.20
C LEU A 525 3.22 16.72 -22.21
N PRO A 526 1.86 16.72 -22.13
CA PRO A 526 1.04 17.48 -23.07
C PRO A 526 1.29 19.00 -22.97
N THR A 527 1.53 19.52 -21.76
CA THR A 527 1.87 20.94 -21.57
C THR A 527 3.21 21.29 -22.21
N TRP A 528 4.23 20.44 -22.08
CA TRP A 528 5.54 20.63 -22.70
C TRP A 528 5.48 20.53 -24.23
N ILE A 529 4.72 19.59 -24.79
CA ILE A 529 4.49 19.49 -26.24
C ILE A 529 3.79 20.75 -26.76
N ALA A 530 2.76 21.22 -26.06
CA ALA A 530 2.06 22.46 -26.41
C ALA A 530 3.00 23.68 -26.31
N GLY A 531 3.79 23.81 -25.24
CA GLY A 531 4.78 24.88 -25.06
C GLY A 531 5.79 24.94 -26.19
N ARG A 532 6.39 23.80 -26.55
CA ARG A 532 7.31 23.68 -27.70
C ARG A 532 6.67 24.13 -29.02
N ARG A 533 5.41 23.77 -29.27
CA ARG A 533 4.68 24.18 -30.50
C ARG A 533 4.23 25.64 -30.49
N LEU A 534 4.11 26.26 -29.32
CA LEU A 534 3.64 27.64 -29.14
C LEU A 534 4.77 28.65 -28.87
N GLY A 535 6.02 28.20 -28.74
CA GLY A 535 7.17 29.05 -28.38
C GLY A 535 7.16 29.51 -26.92
N LEU A 536 6.45 28.81 -26.03
CA LEU A 536 6.25 29.16 -24.62
C LEU A 536 7.00 28.21 -23.70
N ARG A 537 7.38 28.69 -22.51
CA ARG A 537 8.13 27.91 -21.52
C ARG A 537 7.19 27.20 -20.55
N LEU A 538 7.51 25.96 -20.19
CA LEU A 538 6.79 25.21 -19.17
C LEU A 538 7.08 25.78 -17.77
N ARG A 539 6.04 25.99 -16.97
CA ARG A 539 6.13 26.32 -15.55
C ARG A 539 5.40 25.25 -14.73
N LEU A 540 6.08 24.65 -13.76
CA LEU A 540 5.48 23.72 -12.81
C LEU A 540 5.30 24.42 -11.46
N THR A 541 4.14 24.22 -10.84
CA THR A 541 3.80 24.78 -9.52
C THR A 541 3.10 23.73 -8.66
N LEU A 542 3.43 23.71 -7.37
CA LEU A 542 2.66 22.97 -6.38
C LEU A 542 1.29 23.65 -6.22
N SER A 543 0.21 22.88 -6.17
CA SER A 543 -1.12 23.42 -5.87
C SER A 543 -1.59 22.92 -4.48
N PRO A 544 -1.47 23.74 -3.41
CA PRO A 544 -2.00 23.40 -2.10
C PRO A 544 -3.51 23.10 -2.11
N ARG A 545 -4.24 23.64 -3.09
CA ARG A 545 -5.68 23.37 -3.28
C ARG A 545 -5.95 21.96 -3.78
N LEU A 546 -5.07 21.40 -4.63
CA LEU A 546 -5.21 20.01 -5.10
C LEU A 546 -4.82 19.03 -3.99
N LEU A 547 -3.80 19.34 -3.19
CA LEU A 547 -3.47 18.56 -1.99
C LEU A 547 -4.63 18.57 -0.96
N LEU A 548 -5.25 19.73 -0.72
CA LEU A 548 -6.44 19.81 0.14
C LEU A 548 -7.62 19.00 -0.43
N ALA A 549 -7.87 19.08 -1.75
CA ALA A 549 -8.89 18.28 -2.40
C ALA A 549 -8.59 16.77 -2.29
N ALA A 550 -7.32 16.36 -2.39
CA ALA A 550 -6.90 14.97 -2.24
C ALA A 550 -7.11 14.48 -0.80
N ALA A 551 -6.83 15.32 0.20
CA ALA A 551 -7.10 15.02 1.60
C ALA A 551 -8.61 14.90 1.89
N LEU A 552 -9.44 15.76 1.31
CA LEU A 552 -10.90 15.67 1.41
C LEU A 552 -11.45 14.42 0.70
N ALA A 553 -10.89 14.03 -0.46
CA ALA A 553 -11.28 12.81 -1.16
C ALA A 553 -10.89 11.54 -0.39
N CYS A 554 -9.69 11.52 0.21
CA CYS A 554 -9.26 10.48 1.15
C CYS A 554 -10.19 10.39 2.38
N LEU A 555 -10.56 11.54 2.96
CA LEU A 555 -11.46 11.58 4.11
C LEU A 555 -12.87 11.10 3.74
N ALA A 556 -13.41 11.52 2.60
CA ALA A 556 -14.70 11.06 2.10
C ALA A 556 -14.70 9.55 1.82
N THR A 557 -13.64 9.03 1.20
CA THR A 557 -13.43 7.59 0.99
C THR A 557 -13.46 6.82 2.30
N ARG A 558 -12.82 7.35 3.37
CA ARG A 558 -12.78 6.73 4.70
C ARG A 558 -14.09 6.82 5.48
N ILE A 559 -14.83 7.91 5.35
CA ILE A 559 -16.11 8.12 6.07
C ILE A 559 -17.25 7.34 5.41
N LEU A 560 -17.21 7.17 4.09
CA LEU A 560 -18.26 6.52 3.30
C LEU A 560 -17.89 5.07 2.89
N ASP A 561 -16.73 4.60 3.35
CA ASP A 561 -16.12 3.30 3.05
C ASP A 561 -16.22 2.90 1.56
N LEU A 562 -15.68 3.77 0.70
CA LEU A 562 -15.76 3.61 -0.75
C LEU A 562 -14.73 2.59 -1.26
N ASP A 563 -15.22 1.47 -1.78
CA ASP A 563 -14.47 0.52 -2.62
C ASP A 563 -15.07 0.52 -4.04
N PRO A 564 -14.31 0.87 -5.10
CA PRO A 564 -12.92 1.33 -5.07
C PRO A 564 -12.74 2.76 -4.51
N PRO A 565 -11.57 3.07 -3.91
CA PRO A 565 -11.34 4.31 -3.19
C PRO A 565 -11.29 5.55 -4.11
N MET A 566 -11.99 6.62 -3.74
CA MET A 566 -12.02 7.86 -4.50
C MET A 566 -10.79 8.73 -4.19
N VAL A 567 -9.79 8.65 -5.05
CA VAL A 567 -8.48 9.28 -4.87
C VAL A 567 -8.15 10.32 -5.94
N LEU A 568 -7.32 11.32 -5.59
CA LEU A 568 -6.81 12.33 -6.53
C LEU A 568 -5.29 12.21 -6.67
N GLY A 569 -4.81 12.02 -7.90
CA GLY A 569 -3.40 11.85 -8.21
C GLY A 569 -2.70 13.03 -8.88
N VAL A 570 -3.42 14.02 -9.42
CA VAL A 570 -2.82 15.25 -9.96
C VAL A 570 -2.59 16.26 -8.85
N LEU A 571 -1.32 16.54 -8.58
CA LEU A 571 -0.87 17.38 -7.47
C LEU A 571 -0.06 18.60 -7.95
N LEU A 572 0.45 18.50 -9.18
CA LEU A 572 1.18 19.56 -9.87
C LEU A 572 0.25 20.32 -10.81
N ALA A 573 0.30 21.65 -10.76
CA ALA A 573 -0.27 22.51 -11.79
C ALA A 573 0.83 22.88 -12.80
N ALA A 574 0.68 22.42 -14.03
CA ALA A 574 1.54 22.80 -15.15
C ALA A 574 0.88 23.91 -15.98
N GLY A 575 1.62 24.99 -16.21
CA GLY A 575 1.21 26.12 -17.04
C GLY A 575 2.26 26.46 -18.09
N LEU A 576 1.91 27.40 -18.98
CA LEU A 576 2.84 27.99 -19.95
C LEU A 576 3.01 29.48 -19.63
N VAL A 577 4.26 29.94 -19.72
CA VAL A 577 4.64 31.34 -19.59
C VAL A 577 5.29 31.88 -20.86
N ASP A 578 5.14 33.18 -21.08
CA ASP A 578 5.90 33.92 -22.10
C ASP A 578 7.38 34.12 -21.68
N THR A 579 8.14 34.81 -22.54
CA THR A 579 9.55 35.16 -22.26
C THR A 579 9.72 36.12 -21.09
N ALA A 580 8.67 36.84 -20.69
CA ALA A 580 8.64 37.72 -19.52
C ALA A 580 8.15 37.02 -18.24
N GLY A 581 7.81 35.73 -18.31
CA GLY A 581 7.38 34.92 -17.16
C GLY A 581 5.90 35.05 -16.78
N ARG A 582 5.07 35.68 -17.63
CA ARG A 582 3.63 35.85 -17.40
C ARG A 582 2.85 34.60 -17.82
N ASP A 583 1.91 34.17 -17.00
CA ASP A 583 1.05 33.01 -17.30
C ASP A 583 0.01 33.35 -18.40
N LEU A 584 -0.50 32.36 -19.14
CA LEU A 584 -1.50 32.57 -20.21
C LEU A 584 -2.78 33.33 -19.77
N ASP A 585 -3.23 33.12 -18.52
CA ASP A 585 -4.36 33.85 -17.92
C ASP A 585 -4.05 35.35 -17.73
N GLU A 586 -2.79 35.71 -17.46
CA GLU A 586 -2.35 37.10 -17.25
C GLU A 586 -2.15 37.83 -18.58
N ILE A 587 -1.82 37.09 -19.64
CA ILE A 587 -1.74 37.58 -21.03
C ILE A 587 -3.15 37.69 -21.65
N GLY A 588 -4.16 37.02 -21.09
CA GLY A 588 -5.53 36.98 -21.61
C GLY A 588 -5.70 36.08 -22.84
N ASP A 589 -4.74 35.19 -23.14
CA ASP A 589 -4.79 34.29 -24.31
C ASP A 589 -5.66 33.06 -24.03
N VAL A 590 -6.99 33.30 -24.01
CA VAL A 590 -8.03 32.30 -23.80
C VAL A 590 -7.89 31.12 -24.77
N ARG A 591 -7.46 31.37 -26.01
CA ARG A 591 -7.34 30.34 -27.05
C ARG A 591 -6.19 29.38 -26.77
N ARG A 592 -5.00 29.89 -26.43
CA ARG A 592 -3.87 29.01 -26.04
C ARG A 592 -4.14 28.30 -24.71
N GLY A 593 -4.74 29.00 -23.74
CA GLY A 593 -5.17 28.40 -22.46
C GLY A 593 -6.13 27.22 -22.66
N GLY A 594 -7.17 27.41 -23.47
CA GLY A 594 -8.15 26.36 -23.79
C GLY A 594 -7.53 25.15 -24.52
N ILE A 595 -6.59 25.37 -25.45
CA ILE A 595 -5.87 24.29 -26.14
C ILE A 595 -5.03 23.47 -25.16
N VAL A 596 -4.28 24.13 -24.26
CA VAL A 596 -3.45 23.44 -23.24
C VAL A 596 -4.34 22.66 -22.28
N ALA A 597 -5.43 23.25 -21.78
CA ALA A 597 -6.37 22.59 -20.90
C ALA A 597 -7.03 21.36 -21.54
N THR A 598 -7.39 21.45 -22.83
CA THR A 598 -7.93 20.30 -23.59
C THR A 598 -6.89 19.19 -23.73
N ALA A 599 -5.63 19.53 -24.02
CA ALA A 599 -4.55 18.55 -24.13
C ALA A 599 -4.24 17.86 -22.79
N GLN A 600 -4.23 18.61 -21.68
CA GLN A 600 -4.05 18.06 -20.33
C GLN A 600 -5.18 17.10 -19.94
N LEU A 601 -6.43 17.56 -19.98
CA LEU A 601 -7.57 16.74 -19.56
C LEU A 601 -7.82 15.56 -20.51
N GLY A 602 -7.60 15.73 -21.82
CA GLY A 602 -7.67 14.65 -22.80
C GLY A 602 -6.57 13.60 -22.60
N SER A 603 -5.32 14.02 -22.32
CA SER A 603 -4.23 13.10 -22.00
C SER A 603 -4.49 12.35 -20.69
N LEU A 604 -4.98 13.05 -19.66
CA LEU A 604 -5.33 12.46 -18.37
C LEU A 604 -6.44 11.40 -18.51
N ALA A 605 -7.51 11.70 -19.27
CA ALA A 605 -8.56 10.74 -19.57
C ALA A 605 -8.02 9.51 -20.32
N LEU A 606 -7.21 9.73 -21.36
CA LEU A 606 -6.61 8.66 -22.16
C LEU A 606 -5.68 7.76 -21.33
N VAL A 607 -4.77 8.35 -20.55
CA VAL A 607 -3.84 7.61 -19.69
C VAL A 607 -4.59 6.77 -18.66
N SER A 608 -5.66 7.31 -18.06
CA SER A 608 -6.47 6.59 -17.07
C SER A 608 -7.27 5.43 -17.69
N LEU A 609 -7.84 5.63 -18.88
CA LEU A 609 -8.56 4.60 -19.64
C LEU A 609 -7.62 3.49 -20.14
N VAL A 610 -6.44 3.84 -20.66
CA VAL A 610 -5.43 2.87 -21.07
C VAL A 610 -4.94 2.05 -19.86
N ALA A 611 -4.75 2.69 -18.70
CA ALA A 611 -4.39 1.99 -17.48
C ALA A 611 -5.50 1.04 -16.99
N TRP A 612 -6.77 1.43 -17.09
CA TRP A 612 -7.91 0.57 -16.79
C TRP A 612 -7.97 -0.67 -17.68
N VAL A 613 -7.88 -0.49 -19.01
CA VAL A 613 -7.88 -1.61 -19.97
C VAL A 613 -6.67 -2.52 -19.73
N ALA A 614 -5.48 -1.95 -19.55
CA ALA A 614 -4.27 -2.73 -19.24
C ALA A 614 -4.39 -3.49 -17.91
N HIS A 615 -5.03 -2.91 -16.88
CA HIS A 615 -5.26 -3.58 -15.60
C HIS A 615 -6.13 -4.85 -15.77
N GLY A 616 -7.15 -4.79 -16.62
CA GLY A 616 -8.01 -5.94 -16.95
C GLY A 616 -7.31 -7.03 -17.77
N LEU A 617 -6.24 -6.70 -18.51
CA LEU A 617 -5.46 -7.66 -19.31
C LEU A 617 -4.38 -8.39 -18.52
N VAL A 618 -3.94 -7.85 -17.38
CA VAL A 618 -3.02 -8.53 -16.47
C VAL A 618 -3.80 -9.56 -15.65
N PRO A 619 -3.36 -10.83 -15.49
CA PRO A 619 -4.06 -11.81 -14.65
C PRO A 619 -3.91 -11.50 -13.15
N ALA A 620 -4.83 -11.97 -12.29
CA ALA A 620 -4.78 -11.77 -10.84
C ALA A 620 -4.25 -13.02 -10.12
N GLY A 621 -3.52 -12.85 -9.01
CA GLY A 621 -3.22 -13.98 -8.11
C GLY A 621 -2.12 -14.93 -8.59
N ASN A 622 -1.32 -14.52 -9.58
CA ASN A 622 -0.18 -15.33 -10.08
C ASN A 622 0.99 -15.45 -9.09
N ALA A 623 0.91 -14.84 -7.90
CA ALA A 623 1.98 -14.81 -6.89
C ALA A 623 3.35 -14.34 -7.42
N VAL A 624 3.36 -13.42 -8.39
CA VAL A 624 4.58 -12.80 -8.96
C VAL A 624 4.62 -11.31 -8.60
N PHE A 625 5.72 -10.87 -7.95
CA PHE A 625 5.90 -9.48 -7.51
C PHE A 625 5.68 -8.46 -8.64
N ALA A 626 6.25 -8.72 -9.82
CA ALA A 626 6.14 -7.86 -10.99
C ALA A 626 4.70 -7.76 -11.54
N VAL A 627 3.87 -8.79 -11.36
CA VAL A 627 2.46 -8.78 -11.76
C VAL A 627 1.67 -7.91 -10.80
N GLU A 628 1.76 -8.16 -9.49
CA GLU A 628 1.01 -7.42 -8.48
C GLU A 628 1.39 -5.93 -8.44
N ILE A 629 2.68 -5.58 -8.47
CA ILE A 629 3.11 -4.16 -8.50
C ILE A 629 2.64 -3.45 -9.79
N THR A 630 2.57 -4.16 -10.91
CA THR A 630 2.04 -3.63 -12.17
C THR A 630 0.54 -3.38 -12.07
N ARG A 631 -0.22 -4.33 -11.50
CA ARG A 631 -1.67 -4.14 -11.26
C ARG A 631 -1.94 -2.95 -10.33
N GLU A 632 -1.27 -2.88 -9.19
CA GLU A 632 -1.42 -1.80 -8.21
C GLU A 632 -1.05 -0.43 -8.81
N THR A 633 -0.02 -0.39 -9.68
CA THR A 633 0.36 0.82 -10.42
C THR A 633 -0.73 1.21 -11.42
N LEU A 634 -1.25 0.27 -12.21
CA LEU A 634 -2.30 0.53 -13.20
C LEU A 634 -3.63 0.95 -12.55
N ALA A 635 -4.01 0.30 -11.44
CA ALA A 635 -5.15 0.68 -10.62
C ALA A 635 -4.98 2.10 -10.05
N THR A 636 -3.79 2.46 -9.57
CA THR A 636 -3.48 3.84 -9.13
C THR A 636 -3.65 4.83 -10.28
N VAL A 637 -3.06 4.54 -11.46
CA VAL A 637 -3.13 5.43 -12.63
C VAL A 637 -4.58 5.63 -13.08
N CYS A 638 -5.37 4.56 -13.07
CA CYS A 638 -6.79 4.57 -13.39
C CYS A 638 -7.60 5.41 -12.39
N LEU A 639 -7.66 4.99 -11.12
CA LEU A 639 -8.51 5.58 -10.10
C LEU A 639 -8.13 7.04 -9.80
N ALA A 640 -6.85 7.28 -9.53
CA ALA A 640 -6.36 8.61 -9.16
C ALA A 640 -6.31 9.55 -10.36
N GLY A 641 -6.21 9.03 -11.58
CA GLY A 641 -6.34 9.78 -12.82
C GLY A 641 -7.78 10.23 -13.10
N LEU A 642 -8.76 9.32 -13.02
CA LEU A 642 -10.19 9.62 -13.21
C LEU A 642 -10.74 10.55 -12.12
N GLY A 643 -10.40 10.32 -10.85
CA GLY A 643 -10.78 11.24 -9.76
C GLY A 643 -10.23 12.65 -9.98
N SER A 644 -8.96 12.76 -10.42
CA SER A 644 -8.36 14.05 -10.79
C SER A 644 -9.05 14.71 -11.98
N LEU A 645 -9.44 13.94 -13.00
CA LEU A 645 -10.13 14.44 -14.18
C LEU A 645 -11.43 15.17 -13.79
N ILE A 646 -12.25 14.55 -12.94
CA ILE A 646 -13.50 15.13 -12.43
C ILE A 646 -13.25 16.47 -11.73
N VAL A 647 -12.24 16.54 -10.85
CA VAL A 647 -11.91 17.77 -10.11
C VAL A 647 -11.35 18.87 -11.03
N LEU A 648 -10.48 18.52 -11.98
CA LEU A 648 -9.86 19.49 -12.90
C LEU A 648 -10.83 20.02 -13.97
N LEU A 649 -11.93 19.30 -14.24
CA LEU A 649 -13.04 19.75 -15.09
C LEU A 649 -13.88 20.87 -14.44
N VAL A 650 -13.82 21.06 -13.12
CA VAL A 650 -14.64 22.08 -12.43
C VAL A 650 -14.19 23.50 -12.85
N PRO A 651 -15.07 24.36 -13.39
CA PRO A 651 -14.68 25.61 -14.06
C PRO A 651 -14.46 26.77 -13.08
N VAL A 652 -13.54 26.59 -12.11
CA VAL A 652 -13.25 27.54 -11.03
C VAL A 652 -11.75 27.82 -10.85
N GLY A 653 -11.43 28.92 -10.16
CA GLY A 653 -10.05 29.23 -9.75
C GLY A 653 -9.08 29.38 -10.92
N ARG A 654 -8.01 28.57 -10.94
CA ARG A 654 -7.03 28.43 -12.04
C ARG A 654 -7.04 26.99 -12.59
N LEU A 655 -8.17 26.27 -12.49
CA LEU A 655 -8.27 24.88 -12.97
C LEU A 655 -8.43 24.83 -14.51
N PRO A 656 -7.96 23.76 -15.19
CA PRO A 656 -8.08 23.61 -16.64
C PRO A 656 -9.53 23.77 -17.15
N GLY A 657 -10.51 23.27 -16.40
CA GLY A 657 -11.94 23.42 -16.69
C GLY A 657 -12.40 24.88 -16.84
N ARG A 658 -11.75 25.84 -16.16
CA ARG A 658 -12.05 27.28 -16.32
C ARG A 658 -11.59 27.80 -17.68
N ALA A 659 -10.37 27.46 -18.09
CA ALA A 659 -9.82 27.87 -19.38
C ALA A 659 -10.63 27.26 -20.54
N LEU A 660 -11.07 26.01 -20.38
CA LEU A 660 -12.04 25.36 -21.25
C LEU A 660 -13.40 26.07 -21.28
N TYR A 661 -13.97 26.47 -20.12
CA TYR A 661 -15.23 27.21 -20.07
C TYR A 661 -15.16 28.55 -20.82
N SER A 662 -14.06 29.29 -20.70
CA SER A 662 -13.85 30.56 -21.40
C SER A 662 -13.60 30.41 -22.90
N TRP A 663 -12.98 29.29 -23.32
CA TRP A 663 -12.63 29.05 -24.73
C TRP A 663 -13.74 28.32 -25.51
N SER A 664 -14.26 27.23 -24.96
CA SER A 664 -15.25 26.35 -25.60
C SER A 664 -16.07 25.58 -24.56
N LYS A 665 -17.22 26.15 -24.18
CA LYS A 665 -18.24 25.46 -23.36
C LYS A 665 -18.63 24.07 -23.89
N PRO A 666 -18.87 23.82 -25.19
CA PRO A 666 -19.22 22.48 -25.64
C PRO A 666 -18.06 21.48 -25.50
N THR A 667 -16.81 21.91 -25.63
CA THR A 667 -15.65 21.05 -25.36
C THR A 667 -15.56 20.68 -23.88
N LEU A 668 -15.85 21.61 -22.97
CA LEU A 668 -15.95 21.30 -21.54
C LEU A 668 -17.05 20.28 -21.25
N VAL A 669 -18.26 20.51 -21.78
CA VAL A 669 -19.42 19.63 -21.54
C VAL A 669 -19.17 18.22 -22.10
N GLY A 670 -18.67 18.10 -23.33
CA GLY A 670 -18.35 16.80 -23.93
C GLY A 670 -17.29 16.05 -23.14
N LEU A 671 -16.21 16.72 -22.73
CA LEU A 671 -15.15 16.09 -21.94
C LEU A 671 -15.60 15.75 -20.51
N ALA A 672 -16.52 16.53 -19.93
CA ALA A 672 -17.13 16.21 -18.65
C ALA A 672 -18.03 14.98 -18.72
N ILE A 673 -18.92 14.90 -19.72
CA ILE A 673 -19.80 13.74 -19.90
C ILE A 673 -18.96 12.47 -20.12
N VAL A 674 -17.97 12.51 -21.02
CA VAL A 674 -17.10 11.34 -21.30
C VAL A 674 -16.24 10.97 -20.10
N GLY A 675 -15.63 11.94 -19.42
CA GLY A 675 -14.78 11.69 -18.25
C GLY A 675 -15.55 11.16 -17.04
N VAL A 676 -16.74 11.67 -16.79
CA VAL A 676 -17.62 11.19 -15.71
C VAL A 676 -18.26 9.86 -16.07
N ALA A 677 -18.62 9.61 -17.33
CA ALA A 677 -19.11 8.30 -17.76
C ALA A 677 -18.02 7.21 -17.60
N ALA A 678 -16.79 7.49 -18.04
CA ALA A 678 -15.65 6.60 -17.80
C ALA A 678 -15.44 6.34 -16.31
N ALA A 679 -15.47 7.37 -15.47
CA ALA A 679 -15.36 7.21 -14.02
C ALA A 679 -16.54 6.40 -13.44
N ALA A 680 -17.78 6.65 -13.85
CA ALA A 680 -18.95 5.91 -13.36
C ALA A 680 -18.88 4.42 -13.70
N VAL A 681 -18.46 4.06 -14.92
CA VAL A 681 -18.25 2.66 -15.30
C VAL A 681 -17.15 2.00 -14.46
N VAL A 682 -16.04 2.70 -14.21
CA VAL A 682 -14.89 2.17 -13.45
C VAL A 682 -15.16 2.06 -11.95
N TYR A 683 -15.83 3.05 -11.35
CA TYR A 683 -16.09 3.11 -9.90
C TYR A 683 -17.36 2.35 -9.50
N ALA A 684 -18.37 2.29 -10.37
CA ALA A 684 -19.70 1.80 -10.01
C ALA A 684 -20.25 0.70 -10.92
N GLY A 685 -19.61 0.38 -12.05
CA GLY A 685 -20.07 -0.68 -12.96
C GLY A 685 -21.50 -0.45 -13.48
N GLY A 686 -22.45 -1.28 -13.02
CA GLY A 686 -23.86 -1.20 -13.37
C GLY A 686 -24.74 -0.62 -12.24
N PRO A 687 -25.99 -0.19 -12.52
CA PRO A 687 -26.86 0.49 -11.56
C PRO A 687 -27.36 -0.37 -10.38
N ALA A 688 -27.03 -1.67 -10.35
CA ALA A 688 -27.34 -2.60 -9.27
C ALA A 688 -26.13 -2.95 -8.38
N GLU A 689 -24.96 -2.39 -8.67
CA GLU A 689 -23.73 -2.65 -7.90
C GLU A 689 -23.57 -1.71 -6.70
N ALA A 690 -22.96 -2.29 -5.66
CA ALA A 690 -22.21 -1.69 -4.55
C ALA A 690 -22.21 -0.17 -4.33
N PHE A 691 -21.75 0.60 -5.32
CA PHE A 691 -21.27 1.96 -5.12
C PHE A 691 -22.41 2.94 -4.79
N PRO A 692 -22.25 3.85 -3.80
CA PRO A 692 -23.35 4.68 -3.29
C PRO A 692 -23.72 5.87 -4.21
N ILE A 693 -24.11 5.59 -5.46
CA ILE A 693 -24.55 6.57 -6.45
C ILE A 693 -25.72 7.41 -5.91
N GLY A 694 -26.72 6.77 -5.28
CA GLY A 694 -27.89 7.45 -4.72
C GLY A 694 -27.53 8.57 -3.74
N PRO A 695 -26.82 8.27 -2.63
CA PRO A 695 -26.29 9.27 -1.71
C PRO A 695 -25.44 10.36 -2.39
N LEU A 696 -24.59 10.01 -3.37
CA LEU A 696 -23.77 10.99 -4.11
C LEU A 696 -24.62 11.93 -4.98
N VAL A 697 -25.68 11.44 -5.62
CA VAL A 697 -26.64 12.27 -6.37
C VAL A 697 -27.41 13.18 -5.41
N VAL A 698 -27.85 12.69 -4.25
CA VAL A 698 -28.51 13.52 -3.22
C VAL A 698 -27.56 14.62 -2.72
N ALA A 699 -26.28 14.30 -2.48
CA ALA A 699 -25.26 15.29 -2.11
C ALA A 699 -25.04 16.32 -3.24
N ALA A 700 -25.04 15.91 -4.51
CA ALA A 700 -24.95 16.80 -5.65
C ALA A 700 -26.19 17.71 -5.79
N ILE A 701 -27.40 17.22 -5.50
CA ILE A 701 -28.62 18.04 -5.44
C ILE A 701 -28.52 19.07 -4.32
N ALA A 702 -28.14 18.67 -3.10
CA ALA A 702 -27.97 19.58 -1.97
C ALA A 702 -26.91 20.67 -2.27
N PHE A 703 -25.79 20.28 -2.87
CA PHE A 703 -24.77 21.20 -3.37
C PHE A 703 -25.32 22.18 -4.41
N ALA A 704 -26.08 21.70 -5.40
CA ALA A 704 -26.70 22.52 -6.43
C ALA A 704 -27.64 23.58 -5.81
N VAL A 705 -28.49 23.18 -4.86
CA VAL A 705 -29.42 24.08 -4.16
C VAL A 705 -28.65 25.18 -3.42
N VAL A 706 -27.61 24.84 -2.65
CA VAL A 706 -26.78 25.82 -1.93
C VAL A 706 -26.05 26.76 -2.89
N ALA A 707 -25.46 26.24 -3.97
CA ALA A 707 -24.73 27.02 -4.96
C ALA A 707 -25.64 27.99 -5.74
N LEU A 708 -26.82 27.53 -6.16
CA LEU A 708 -27.83 28.36 -6.84
C LEU A 708 -28.46 29.38 -5.87
N GLY A 709 -28.71 29.01 -4.61
CA GLY A 709 -29.20 29.93 -3.58
C GLY A 709 -28.22 31.06 -3.30
N ALA A 710 -26.92 30.77 -3.15
CA ALA A 710 -25.89 31.78 -2.96
C ALA A 710 -25.73 32.70 -4.18
N TRP A 711 -25.86 32.16 -5.40
CA TRP A 711 -25.88 32.96 -6.63
C TRP A 711 -27.12 33.87 -6.70
N ALA A 712 -28.31 33.33 -6.41
CA ALA A 712 -29.56 34.07 -6.46
C ALA A 712 -29.61 35.19 -5.40
N TRP A 713 -29.09 34.94 -4.20
CA TRP A 713 -28.97 35.93 -3.14
C TRP A 713 -28.17 37.16 -3.59
N VAL A 714 -26.93 36.94 -4.04
CA VAL A 714 -26.04 38.02 -4.51
C VAL A 714 -26.57 38.70 -5.78
N ARG A 715 -27.33 37.98 -6.62
CA ARG A 715 -27.84 38.53 -7.89
C ARG A 715 -29.13 39.33 -7.75
N PHE A 716 -30.01 38.98 -6.81
CA PHE A 716 -31.38 39.51 -6.74
C PHE A 716 -31.77 40.06 -5.36
N VAL A 717 -31.31 39.45 -4.27
CA VAL A 717 -31.73 39.85 -2.91
C VAL A 717 -30.89 41.01 -2.39
N GLU A 718 -29.57 40.89 -2.49
CA GLU A 718 -28.64 41.88 -1.95
C GLU A 718 -28.75 43.27 -2.61
N PRO A 719 -28.87 43.41 -3.96
CA PRO A 719 -29.11 44.73 -4.57
C PRO A 719 -30.44 45.33 -4.10
N ALA A 720 -31.47 44.50 -3.94
CA ALA A 720 -32.76 44.94 -3.45
C ALA A 720 -32.73 45.36 -1.97
N THR A 721 -31.80 44.86 -1.16
CA THR A 721 -31.60 45.35 0.22
C THR A 721 -30.75 46.62 0.30
N ASP A 722 -29.81 46.82 -0.62
CA ASP A 722 -29.00 48.05 -0.70
C ASP A 722 -29.87 49.25 -1.13
N ASP A 723 -30.96 49.04 -1.89
CA ASP A 723 -31.92 50.09 -2.28
C ASP A 723 -32.84 50.59 -1.12
N TYR A 724 -32.79 49.95 0.07
CA TYR A 724 -33.58 50.34 1.26
C TYR A 724 -32.74 50.94 2.42
N VAL A 725 -31.45 51.20 2.20
CA VAL A 725 -30.50 51.74 3.21
C VAL A 725 -29.89 53.07 2.76
#